data_AF-A0A3D3XBY8-F1
#
_entry.id   AF-A0A3D3XBY8-F1
#
_cell.length_a   1.000
_cell.length_b   1.000
_cell.length_c   1.000
_cell.angle_alpha   90.00
_cell.angle_beta   90.00
_cell.angle_gamma   90.00
#
_symmetry.space_group_name_H-M   'P 1'
#
loop_
_entity.id
_entity.type
_entity.pdbx_description
1 polymer ?
#
loop_
_entity_poly.entity_id
_entity_poly.type
_entity_poly.pdbx_seq_one_letter_code
_entity_poly.pdbx_strand_id
1 'polypeptide(L)'
;MQFAIQAQEIPKHPLEGTWKWQSTNEDGSTRQGFRWYWTDSVVGVHRIAHASIDAETLKPIHGWSAFQTISKEGISDELWVDTKGRLGHATKRFTDKSSSITFTGTSESGNVSGIIELSWNQAVDTFKEVGSRLVGFDPTYQEIAPALEAQRIDYNPAEKGEVVWLGDERPILDPRLEDLNGKWESTNKDGHVNLSINFSPWDLGSSFLERFVLFDDEGNARRGGYNLTRKDPKSGQMIIFGIGGNGFSLIGGWDFMGGSTTGQRQGGNRLVRSFLSEDEIHAKWQSKENGQFIDNGNGYILKRKKTENDQDTETANEDKKRSYYQRSQDARKFTGFIKTDFKIVKENDVASYLAAEKEWKTLHEQIMQKGGLLHWHVAHIKNAKLGEPNYATVQVYASMEDMQNGSIWDNLDYSAVGSRASLAERTWPYLKHAGSDVYQAIDQYWSPDSGNMEIDHINMGYMSVRSGKTQDYVTAERTLAKPFWNVVSNLDSSFGGWAMHRLVESSRAGVNHDFATVHFKTQANMSDQAAWQSNTQRAMGILNKPMVDWDTLREMQEGPQFEIVLKANPDLHPVKNEWGKLKGNWKYSREDGSYRIKRISQGTEQLEFYDAEGNLSNQIIVPMKIEVKGGLNHFYSFHTDGTYHSIYKVYDNKWYEQMRGIWREGNGKPDAFLVYEKL
;
A
#
# COMPACT_ATOMS: atom_id res chain seq x y z
N MET A 1 -3.00 18.11 36.18
CA MET A 1 -1.63 18.07 36.76
C MET A 1 -0.66 18.16 35.60
N GLN A 2 -0.18 19.37 35.30
CA GLN A 2 0.74 19.68 34.19
C GLN A 2 2.13 19.16 34.57
N PHE A 3 2.60 18.11 33.92
CA PHE A 3 4.02 17.76 33.95
C PHE A 3 4.69 18.53 32.82
N ALA A 4 5.13 19.75 33.11
CA ALA A 4 6.22 20.34 32.35
C ALA A 4 7.44 19.46 32.59
N ILE A 5 7.87 18.72 31.56
CA ILE A 5 9.17 18.06 31.58
C ILE A 5 10.18 19.21 31.53
N GLN A 6 10.71 19.63 32.68
CA GLN A 6 11.99 20.33 32.71
C GLN A 6 12.96 19.44 31.94
N ALA A 7 13.47 19.91 30.80
CA ALA A 7 14.41 19.17 29.97
C ALA A 7 15.66 18.86 30.80
N GLN A 8 15.71 17.67 31.38
CA GLN A 8 16.91 17.14 32.00
C GLN A 8 17.94 17.06 30.87
N GLU A 9 19.03 17.84 30.95
CA GLU A 9 20.09 17.80 29.95
C GLU A 9 20.56 16.36 29.80
N ILE A 10 20.32 15.78 28.63
CA ILE A 10 20.72 14.42 28.33
C ILE A 10 22.23 14.45 28.13
N PRO A 11 23.03 13.71 28.94
CA PRO A 11 24.46 13.63 28.76
C PRO A 11 24.78 13.23 27.33
N LYS A 12 25.82 13.82 26.74
CA LYS A 12 26.30 13.45 25.40
C LYS A 12 27.07 12.14 25.44
N HIS A 13 27.08 11.41 24.33
CA HIS A 13 27.93 10.22 24.22
C HIS A 13 29.41 10.64 24.35
N PRO A 14 30.27 9.92 25.09
CA PRO A 14 31.69 10.31 25.28
C PRO A 14 32.47 10.50 23.97
N LEU A 15 32.11 9.74 22.93
CA LEU A 15 32.71 9.81 21.60
C LEU A 15 31.88 10.62 20.58
N GLU A 16 30.98 11.50 21.03
CA GLU A 16 30.13 12.28 20.11
C GLU A 16 30.94 12.99 19.01
N GLY A 17 30.56 12.77 17.75
CA GLY A 17 31.26 13.28 16.58
C GLY A 17 31.43 12.25 15.47
N THR A 18 32.19 12.65 14.45
CA THR A 18 32.53 11.84 13.28
C THR A 18 33.96 11.33 13.41
N TRP A 19 34.18 10.07 13.04
CA TRP A 19 35.44 9.37 13.18
C TRP A 19 35.79 8.65 11.90
N LYS A 20 37.01 8.84 11.41
CA LYS A 20 37.59 8.03 10.35
C LYS A 20 38.34 6.87 10.98
N TRP A 21 38.09 5.65 10.53
CA TRP A 21 38.72 4.46 11.09
C TRP A 21 39.46 3.65 10.04
N GLN A 22 40.47 2.92 10.51
CA GLN A 22 41.23 1.96 9.74
C GLN A 22 41.48 0.70 10.58
N SER A 23 41.54 -0.46 9.93
CA SER A 23 41.91 -1.73 10.53
C SER A 23 42.79 -2.51 9.55
N THR A 24 43.87 -3.11 10.05
CA THR A 24 44.83 -3.87 9.25
C THR A 24 44.76 -5.33 9.65
N ASN A 25 44.39 -6.19 8.70
CA ASN A 25 44.32 -7.64 8.90
C ASN A 25 45.73 -8.26 9.00
N GLU A 26 45.82 -9.52 9.43
CA GLU A 26 47.11 -10.22 9.57
C GLU A 26 47.87 -10.41 8.24
N ASP A 27 47.14 -10.46 7.12
CA ASP A 27 47.70 -10.55 5.77
C ASP A 27 48.18 -9.19 5.22
N GLY A 28 48.09 -8.12 6.01
CA GLY A 28 48.47 -6.76 5.62
C GLY A 28 47.40 -6.00 4.82
N SER A 29 46.26 -6.63 4.49
CA SER A 29 45.14 -5.93 3.87
C SER A 29 44.52 -4.93 4.84
N THR A 30 44.11 -3.76 4.33
CA THR A 30 43.52 -2.70 5.14
C THR A 30 42.05 -2.52 4.81
N ARG A 31 41.26 -2.25 5.84
CA ARG A 31 39.85 -1.84 5.75
C ARG A 31 39.73 -0.47 6.39
N GLN A 32 38.86 0.36 5.84
CA GLN A 32 38.64 1.70 6.34
C GLN A 32 37.17 2.11 6.23
N GLY A 33 36.84 3.20 6.91
CA GLY A 33 35.57 3.87 6.74
C GLY A 33 35.33 4.89 7.82
N PHE A 34 34.06 5.05 8.18
CA PHE A 34 33.62 6.09 9.09
C PHE A 34 32.70 5.57 10.19
N ARG A 35 32.69 6.26 11.32
CA ARG A 35 31.78 6.02 12.44
C ARG A 35 31.25 7.35 12.98
N TRP A 36 29.96 7.39 13.29
CA TRP A 36 29.27 8.55 13.85
C TRP A 36 28.66 8.19 15.19
N TYR A 37 28.85 9.08 16.16
CA TYR A 37 28.16 9.06 17.43
C TYR A 37 27.40 10.37 17.59
N TRP A 38 26.10 10.30 17.89
CA TRP A 38 25.32 11.49 18.20
C TRP A 38 24.24 11.18 19.24
N THR A 39 23.79 12.22 19.92
CA THR A 39 22.71 12.14 20.91
C THR A 39 21.42 12.66 20.28
N ASP A 40 20.38 11.82 20.22
CA ASP A 40 19.04 12.30 19.89
C ASP A 40 18.32 12.67 21.19
N SER A 41 18.46 13.93 21.59
CA SER A 41 17.94 14.43 22.85
C SER A 41 16.40 14.39 22.94
N VAL A 42 15.71 14.45 21.80
CA VAL A 42 14.24 14.38 21.76
C VAL A 42 13.74 12.96 22.04
N VAL A 43 14.47 11.94 21.57
CA VAL A 43 14.13 10.54 21.80
C VAL A 43 14.73 10.01 23.11
N GLY A 44 15.83 10.61 23.54
CA GLY A 44 16.59 10.22 24.73
C GLY A 44 17.46 8.99 24.52
N VAL A 45 18.11 8.88 23.36
CA VAL A 45 19.02 7.77 23.04
C VAL A 45 20.31 8.28 22.40
N HIS A 46 21.39 7.54 22.61
CA HIS A 46 22.59 7.67 21.79
C HIS A 46 22.44 6.82 20.53
N ARG A 47 22.96 7.35 19.43
CA ARG A 47 22.99 6.69 18.14
C ARG A 47 24.41 6.50 17.69
N ILE A 48 24.69 5.29 17.23
CA ILE A 48 25.96 4.91 16.65
C ILE A 48 25.67 4.39 15.25
N ALA A 49 26.40 4.89 14.26
CA ALA A 49 26.40 4.36 12.90
C ALA A 49 27.83 4.11 12.48
N HIS A 50 28.07 2.99 11.82
CA HIS A 50 29.36 2.58 11.31
C HIS A 50 29.23 2.16 9.85
N ALA A 51 30.19 2.58 9.02
CA ALA A 51 30.26 2.19 7.63
C ALA A 51 31.70 1.79 7.27
N SER A 52 31.82 0.66 6.58
CA SER A 52 33.03 0.25 5.85
C SER A 52 32.89 0.66 4.39
N ILE A 53 33.96 1.22 3.84
CA ILE A 53 33.99 1.82 2.52
C ILE A 53 34.88 0.98 1.60
N ASP A 54 34.42 0.76 0.38
CA ASP A 54 35.21 0.15 -0.68
C ASP A 54 36.38 1.07 -1.09
N ALA A 55 37.58 0.53 -1.23
CA ALA A 55 38.76 1.34 -1.47
C ALA A 55 38.79 2.00 -2.86
N GLU A 56 38.12 1.41 -3.85
CA GLU A 56 38.14 1.89 -5.24
C GLU A 56 36.95 2.81 -5.54
N THR A 57 35.75 2.36 -5.20
CA THR A 57 34.51 3.07 -5.50
C THR A 57 34.12 4.10 -4.44
N LEU A 58 34.72 4.01 -3.25
CA LEU A 58 34.39 4.82 -2.07
C LEU A 58 32.92 4.67 -1.62
N LYS A 59 32.22 3.66 -2.12
CA LYS A 59 30.83 3.36 -1.73
C LYS A 59 30.81 2.51 -0.45
N PRO A 60 29.79 2.69 0.41
CA PRO A 60 29.61 1.82 1.57
C PRO A 60 29.31 0.37 1.14
N ILE A 61 30.06 -0.58 1.70
CA ILE A 61 29.92 -2.03 1.42
C ILE A 61 29.39 -2.82 2.61
N HIS A 62 29.60 -2.30 3.81
CA HIS A 62 29.10 -2.88 5.04
C HIS A 62 28.86 -1.76 6.05
N GLY A 63 28.00 -2.04 7.02
CA GLY A 63 27.67 -1.11 8.07
C GLY A 63 26.85 -1.76 9.16
N TRP A 64 26.86 -1.12 10.31
CA TRP A 64 26.03 -1.48 11.44
C TRP A 64 25.61 -0.23 12.18
N SER A 65 24.48 -0.33 12.86
CA SER A 65 23.91 0.73 13.67
C SER A 65 23.59 0.19 15.05
N ALA A 66 23.76 1.04 16.06
CA ALA A 66 23.32 0.76 17.41
C ALA A 66 22.50 1.94 17.97
N PHE A 67 21.46 1.58 18.71
CA PHE A 67 20.66 2.48 19.52
C PHE A 67 21.00 2.16 20.97
N GLN A 68 21.52 3.13 21.70
CA GLN A 68 22.02 2.94 23.05
C GLN A 68 21.21 3.80 24.03
N THR A 69 20.79 3.22 25.16
CA THR A 69 20.15 3.98 26.24
C THR A 69 21.15 4.91 26.92
N ILE A 70 20.65 5.99 27.53
CA ILE A 70 21.51 6.87 28.33
C ILE A 70 22.06 6.08 29.52
N SER A 71 23.37 6.19 29.75
CA SER A 71 24.04 5.41 30.77
C SER A 71 23.50 5.72 32.17
N LYS A 72 23.22 4.66 32.93
CA LYS A 72 22.92 4.71 34.36
C LYS A 72 24.04 3.96 35.08
N GLU A 73 24.73 4.65 35.99
CA GLU A 73 25.84 4.08 36.77
C GLU A 73 26.96 3.47 35.89
N GLY A 74 27.21 4.07 34.73
CA GLY A 74 28.21 3.58 33.77
C GLY A 74 27.75 2.37 32.96
N ILE A 75 26.48 1.97 33.01
CA ILE A 75 25.93 0.86 32.21
C ILE A 75 24.88 1.39 31.25
N SER A 76 24.84 0.87 30.03
CA SER A 76 23.78 1.11 29.05
C SER A 76 23.44 -0.16 28.28
N ASP A 77 22.22 -0.21 27.76
CA ASP A 77 21.77 -1.26 26.87
C ASP A 77 21.80 -0.77 25.42
N GLU A 78 22.06 -1.68 24.49
CA GLU A 78 22.05 -1.41 23.06
C GLU A 78 21.14 -2.38 22.32
N LEU A 79 20.43 -1.86 21.31
CA LEU A 79 19.90 -2.64 20.19
C LEU A 79 20.80 -2.38 19.00
N TRP A 80 21.42 -3.43 18.45
CA TRP A 80 22.34 -3.32 17.31
C TRP A 80 21.84 -4.13 16.12
N VAL A 81 22.18 -3.64 14.93
CA VAL A 81 21.72 -4.15 13.63
C VAL A 81 22.80 -3.93 12.56
N ASP A 82 22.85 -4.78 11.52
CA ASP A 82 23.83 -4.63 10.44
C ASP A 82 23.31 -4.90 9.03
N THR A 83 24.14 -4.64 8.01
CA THR A 83 23.73 -4.83 6.60
C THR A 83 23.53 -6.29 6.18
N LYS A 84 24.03 -7.26 6.96
CA LYS A 84 23.86 -8.70 6.70
C LYS A 84 22.59 -9.27 7.34
N GLY A 85 21.67 -8.42 7.80
CA GLY A 85 20.42 -8.84 8.42
C GLY A 85 20.55 -9.23 9.89
N ARG A 86 21.75 -9.18 10.49
CA ARG A 86 21.98 -9.59 11.88
C ARG A 86 21.44 -8.55 12.83
N LEU A 87 20.89 -8.98 13.96
CA LEU A 87 20.37 -8.10 14.98
C LEU A 87 20.52 -8.70 16.38
N GLY A 88 20.61 -7.85 17.39
CA GLY A 88 20.77 -8.32 18.75
C GLY A 88 20.77 -7.22 19.80
N HIS A 89 21.05 -7.65 21.03
CA HIS A 89 21.20 -6.77 22.17
C HIS A 89 22.65 -6.75 22.63
N ALA A 90 23.04 -5.65 23.26
CA ALA A 90 24.31 -5.58 23.96
C ALA A 90 24.16 -4.85 25.28
N THR A 91 25.04 -5.17 26.22
CA THR A 91 25.25 -4.40 27.44
C THR A 91 26.63 -3.76 27.34
N LYS A 92 26.67 -2.44 27.53
CA LYS A 92 27.88 -1.64 27.49
C LYS A 92 28.18 -1.09 28.86
N ARG A 93 29.40 -1.31 29.33
CA ARG A 93 29.93 -0.77 30.58
C ARG A 93 31.01 0.25 30.28
N PHE A 94 30.80 1.48 30.74
CA PHE A 94 31.74 2.59 30.67
C PHE A 94 32.69 2.59 31.87
N THR A 95 33.90 3.05 31.61
CA THR A 95 34.87 3.55 32.60
C THR A 95 35.39 4.91 32.11
N ASP A 96 36.28 5.57 32.86
CA ASP A 96 36.75 6.94 32.55
C ASP A 96 37.25 7.13 31.10
N LYS A 97 37.93 6.12 30.52
CA LYS A 97 38.55 6.20 29.18
C LYS A 97 38.34 4.95 28.34
N SER A 98 37.38 4.11 28.70
CA SER A 98 37.09 2.90 27.95
C SER A 98 35.64 2.46 28.10
N SER A 99 35.22 1.57 27.22
CA SER A 99 33.97 0.83 27.37
C SER A 99 34.15 -0.62 26.94
N SER A 100 33.49 -1.54 27.64
CA SER A 100 33.37 -2.94 27.26
C SER A 100 31.93 -3.23 26.85
N ILE A 101 31.72 -3.85 25.69
CA ILE A 101 30.42 -4.20 25.14
C ILE A 101 30.35 -5.72 25.05
N THR A 102 29.40 -6.34 25.75
CA THR A 102 29.07 -7.76 25.55
C THR A 102 27.79 -7.83 24.75
N PHE A 103 27.82 -8.48 23.59
CA PHE A 103 26.67 -8.54 22.68
C PHE A 103 26.27 -9.96 22.35
N THR A 104 24.98 -10.16 22.10
CA THR A 104 24.38 -11.39 21.58
C THR A 104 23.30 -11.05 20.58
N GLY A 105 23.02 -11.95 19.64
CA GLY A 105 22.03 -11.73 18.60
C GLY A 105 21.79 -12.97 17.74
N THR A 106 21.11 -12.74 16.61
CA THR A 106 20.77 -13.77 15.64
C THR A 106 21.11 -13.36 14.21
N SER A 107 21.39 -14.37 13.40
CA SER A 107 21.58 -14.32 11.94
C SER A 107 20.79 -15.46 11.28
N GLU A 108 20.76 -15.48 9.95
CA GLU A 108 20.18 -16.60 9.19
C GLU A 108 20.91 -17.93 9.48
N SER A 109 22.22 -17.86 9.75
CA SER A 109 23.07 -19.02 9.99
C SER A 109 23.17 -19.45 11.46
N GLY A 110 22.54 -18.71 12.39
CA GLY A 110 22.52 -19.09 13.81
C GLY A 110 22.69 -17.92 14.78
N ASN A 111 23.27 -18.21 15.94
CA ASN A 111 23.51 -17.21 16.98
C ASN A 111 24.81 -16.44 16.69
N VAL A 112 24.82 -15.17 17.07
CA VAL A 112 26.00 -14.30 17.02
C VAL A 112 26.28 -13.70 18.39
N SER A 113 27.55 -13.57 18.75
CA SER A 113 27.94 -13.00 20.04
C SER A 113 29.39 -12.53 20.03
N GLY A 114 29.76 -11.74 21.03
CA GLY A 114 31.15 -11.38 21.26
C GLY A 114 31.33 -10.30 22.29
N ILE A 115 32.59 -9.88 22.45
CA ILE A 115 32.99 -8.79 23.33
C ILE A 115 33.75 -7.76 22.49
N ILE A 116 33.41 -6.49 22.65
CA ILE A 116 34.12 -5.36 22.05
C ILE A 116 34.69 -4.51 23.17
N GLU A 117 36.02 -4.36 23.18
CA GLU A 117 36.73 -3.45 24.08
C GLU A 117 37.13 -2.20 23.31
N LEU A 118 36.71 -1.03 23.79
CA LEU A 118 37.00 0.26 23.19
C LEU A 118 37.70 1.15 24.20
N SER A 119 38.82 1.76 23.83
CA SER A 119 39.55 2.74 24.66
C SER A 119 39.83 4.03 23.87
N TRP A 120 39.77 5.18 24.52
CA TRP A 120 40.07 6.47 23.90
C TRP A 120 41.12 7.24 24.70
N ASN A 121 41.84 8.13 24.01
CA ASN A 121 42.87 8.95 24.64
C ASN A 121 42.27 10.11 25.44
N GLN A 122 43.12 10.87 26.14
CA GLN A 122 42.67 11.98 26.98
C GLN A 122 42.04 13.14 26.19
N ALA A 123 42.52 13.39 24.96
CA ALA A 123 41.99 14.44 24.09
C ALA A 123 40.65 14.07 23.43
N VAL A 124 40.28 12.78 23.48
CA VAL A 124 39.08 12.23 22.82
C VAL A 124 39.07 12.57 21.32
N ASP A 125 40.25 12.45 20.70
CA ASP A 125 40.48 12.63 19.27
C ASP A 125 40.98 11.33 18.61
N THR A 126 41.30 10.30 19.40
CA THR A 126 41.56 8.94 18.91
C THR A 126 40.89 7.88 19.79
N PHE A 127 40.41 6.80 19.18
CA PHE A 127 40.03 5.58 19.91
C PHE A 127 40.56 4.32 19.23
N LYS A 128 40.71 3.26 20.03
CA LYS A 128 41.06 1.91 19.60
C LYS A 128 39.99 0.93 20.05
N GLU A 129 39.58 0.07 19.14
CA GLU A 129 38.58 -0.98 19.34
C GLU A 129 39.18 -2.36 19.02
N VAL A 130 38.91 -3.34 19.88
CA VAL A 130 39.31 -4.74 19.68
C VAL A 130 38.12 -5.64 19.98
N GLY A 131 37.73 -6.44 18.98
CA GLY A 131 36.74 -7.51 19.15
C GLY A 131 37.41 -8.78 19.67
N SER A 132 36.72 -9.53 20.52
CA SER A 132 37.17 -10.85 20.98
C SER A 132 36.01 -11.82 21.14
N ARG A 133 36.31 -13.12 21.01
CA ARG A 133 35.35 -14.22 21.10
C ARG A 133 34.14 -14.01 20.19
N LEU A 134 34.38 -13.54 18.97
CA LEU A 134 33.34 -13.27 17.99
C LEU A 134 32.82 -14.60 17.42
N VAL A 135 31.51 -14.82 17.47
CA VAL A 135 30.82 -16.03 17.00
C VAL A 135 29.79 -15.65 15.94
N GLY A 136 29.72 -16.44 14.87
CA GLY A 136 28.75 -16.28 13.78
C GLY A 136 29.02 -15.07 12.88
N PHE A 137 30.28 -14.63 12.83
CA PHE A 137 30.79 -13.66 11.86
C PHE A 137 31.49 -14.39 10.72
N ASP A 138 32.22 -13.65 9.89
CA ASP A 138 33.13 -14.23 8.90
C ASP A 138 34.55 -13.81 9.29
N PRO A 139 35.41 -14.73 9.79
CA PRO A 139 35.17 -16.16 9.98
C PRO A 139 34.16 -16.48 11.10
N THR A 140 33.59 -17.69 11.08
CA THR A 140 32.52 -18.13 12.01
C THR A 140 32.90 -18.10 13.48
N TYR A 141 34.20 -18.18 13.78
CA TYR A 141 34.76 -17.90 15.09
C TYR A 141 36.04 -17.09 14.97
N GLN A 142 36.21 -16.09 15.82
CA GLN A 142 37.44 -15.33 15.95
C GLN A 142 37.74 -15.00 17.42
N GLU A 143 38.86 -15.52 17.93
CA GLU A 143 39.27 -15.26 19.32
C GLU A 143 39.59 -13.77 19.54
N ILE A 144 40.34 -13.16 18.61
CA ILE A 144 40.69 -11.73 18.62
C ILE A 144 40.59 -11.21 17.20
N ALA A 145 39.86 -10.12 17.02
CA ALA A 145 39.77 -9.39 15.75
C ALA A 145 40.92 -8.37 15.62
N PRO A 146 41.36 -8.07 14.39
CA PRO A 146 42.28 -6.98 14.14
C PRO A 146 41.79 -5.68 14.79
N ALA A 147 42.71 -4.93 15.39
CA ALA A 147 42.36 -3.68 16.01
C ALA A 147 41.81 -2.70 14.96
N LEU A 148 40.78 -1.97 15.35
CA LEU A 148 40.30 -0.81 14.62
C LEU A 148 40.82 0.43 15.36
N GLU A 149 41.49 1.30 14.62
CA GLU A 149 42.00 2.57 15.12
C GLU A 149 41.24 3.69 14.42
N ALA A 150 40.76 4.66 15.19
CA ALA A 150 39.94 5.73 14.68
C ALA A 150 40.42 7.09 15.15
N GLN A 151 40.35 8.07 14.26
CA GLN A 151 40.69 9.46 14.49
C GLN A 151 39.44 10.32 14.28
N ARG A 152 39.23 11.28 15.17
CA ARG A 152 38.14 12.24 15.07
C ARG A 152 38.37 13.20 13.91
N ILE A 153 37.32 13.48 13.17
CA ILE A 153 37.31 14.46 12.09
C ILE A 153 36.22 15.51 12.34
N ASP A 154 36.47 16.73 11.87
CA ASP A 154 35.59 17.90 12.01
C ASP A 154 34.93 18.31 10.69
N TYR A 155 35.12 17.51 9.64
CA TYR A 155 34.57 17.72 8.30
C TYR A 155 33.58 16.62 7.90
N ASN A 156 32.73 16.93 6.90
CA ASN A 156 31.87 15.95 6.27
C ASN A 156 32.68 15.12 5.25
N PRO A 157 32.80 13.79 5.41
CA PRO A 157 33.63 12.97 4.52
C PRO A 157 33.11 12.95 3.08
N ALA A 158 31.82 13.18 2.85
CA ALA A 158 31.26 13.28 1.50
C ALA A 158 31.73 14.54 0.78
N GLU A 159 31.80 15.68 1.47
CA GLU A 159 32.28 16.95 0.92
C GLU A 159 33.78 16.92 0.60
N LYS A 160 34.54 16.05 1.28
CA LYS A 160 35.95 15.78 0.97
C LYS A 160 36.15 14.70 -0.09
N GLY A 161 35.08 14.12 -0.62
CA GLY A 161 35.15 13.05 -1.62
C GLY A 161 35.73 11.75 -1.07
N GLU A 162 35.68 11.52 0.25
CA GLU A 162 36.18 10.29 0.88
C GLU A 162 35.10 9.19 0.99
N VAL A 163 33.85 9.53 0.71
CA VAL A 163 32.73 8.59 0.63
C VAL A 163 31.74 9.01 -0.45
N VAL A 164 31.26 8.04 -1.22
CA VAL A 164 30.20 8.19 -2.22
C VAL A 164 28.94 7.51 -1.70
N TRP A 165 28.01 8.30 -1.18
CA TRP A 165 26.74 7.77 -0.66
C TRP A 165 25.84 7.28 -1.80
N LEU A 166 25.13 6.17 -1.57
CA LEU A 166 24.28 5.54 -2.58
C LEU A 166 23.12 6.41 -3.08
N GLY A 167 22.68 7.43 -2.32
CA GLY A 167 21.51 8.25 -2.70
C GLY A 167 20.30 7.39 -3.07
N ASP A 168 19.77 7.60 -4.27
CA ASP A 168 18.63 6.86 -4.84
C ASP A 168 18.95 5.40 -5.23
N GLU A 169 20.23 5.02 -5.31
CA GLU A 169 20.65 3.63 -5.51
C GLU A 169 20.45 2.78 -4.25
N ARG A 170 20.15 3.40 -3.09
CA ARG A 170 20.00 2.68 -1.84
C ARG A 170 18.80 1.72 -1.93
N PRO A 171 19.00 0.41 -1.72
CA PRO A 171 17.89 -0.54 -1.68
C PRO A 171 16.91 -0.18 -0.58
N ILE A 172 15.64 -0.50 -0.80
CA ILE A 172 14.62 -0.47 0.25
C ILE A 172 14.33 -1.89 0.73
N LEU A 173 14.09 -2.03 2.04
CA LEU A 173 13.81 -3.30 2.69
C LEU A 173 12.66 -4.09 2.03
N ASP A 174 11.61 -3.37 1.63
CA ASP A 174 10.44 -3.91 0.93
C ASP A 174 9.86 -2.81 0.02
N PRO A 175 9.63 -3.06 -1.28
CA PRO A 175 9.08 -2.06 -2.21
C PRO A 175 7.74 -1.47 -1.77
N ARG A 176 6.96 -2.20 -0.97
CA ARG A 176 5.67 -1.71 -0.44
C ARG A 176 5.82 -0.59 0.60
N LEU A 177 7.04 -0.35 1.07
CA LEU A 177 7.39 0.75 1.98
C LEU A 177 8.02 1.94 1.23
N GLU A 178 8.20 1.86 -0.10
CA GLU A 178 8.94 2.87 -0.89
C GLU A 178 8.33 4.25 -0.78
N ASP A 179 7.01 4.32 -0.88
CA ASP A 179 6.30 5.60 -0.83
C ASP A 179 6.31 6.23 0.56
N LEU A 180 6.60 5.48 1.63
CA LEU A 180 6.73 6.05 2.96
C LEU A 180 8.03 6.83 3.12
N ASN A 181 9.08 6.53 2.36
CA ASN A 181 10.39 7.16 2.48
C ASN A 181 10.28 8.70 2.44
N GLY A 182 11.01 9.39 3.31
CA GLY A 182 11.02 10.84 3.43
C GLY A 182 10.31 11.38 4.68
N LYS A 183 10.19 12.71 4.73
CA LYS A 183 9.64 13.43 5.88
C LYS A 183 8.16 13.75 5.69
N TRP A 184 7.40 13.55 6.76
CA TRP A 184 5.96 13.72 6.84
C TRP A 184 5.60 14.55 8.07
N GLU A 185 4.61 15.43 7.94
CA GLU A 185 4.12 16.28 9.01
C GLU A 185 2.59 16.23 9.08
N SER A 186 2.05 16.19 10.28
CA SER A 186 0.63 16.43 10.58
C SER A 186 0.51 17.77 11.29
N THR A 187 -0.56 18.50 10.99
CA THR A 187 -0.87 19.79 11.59
C THR A 187 -2.18 19.73 12.37
N ASN A 188 -2.27 20.45 13.48
CA ASN A 188 -3.53 20.67 14.19
C ASN A 188 -4.45 21.62 13.39
N LYS A 189 -5.65 21.92 13.94
CA LYS A 189 -6.65 22.77 13.27
C LYS A 189 -6.18 24.20 13.04
N ASP A 190 -5.27 24.68 13.89
CA ASP A 190 -4.69 26.02 13.82
C ASP A 190 -3.48 26.08 12.86
N GLY A 191 -3.12 24.95 12.25
CA GLY A 191 -2.02 24.85 11.28
C GLY A 191 -0.65 24.58 11.90
N HIS A 192 -0.54 24.40 13.21
CA HIS A 192 0.73 24.07 13.88
C HIS A 192 1.06 22.59 13.72
N VAL A 193 2.33 22.28 13.43
CA VAL A 193 2.80 20.89 13.31
C VAL A 193 2.75 20.22 14.69
N ASN A 194 1.97 19.15 14.82
CA ASN A 194 1.82 18.39 16.07
C ASN A 194 2.53 17.03 16.03
N LEU A 195 2.90 16.56 14.83
CA LEU A 195 3.63 15.32 14.61
C LEU A 195 4.53 15.46 13.39
N SER A 196 5.79 15.07 13.50
CA SER A 196 6.70 14.88 12.38
C SER A 196 7.24 13.47 12.38
N ILE A 197 7.26 12.84 11.21
CA ILE A 197 7.81 11.50 10.99
C ILE A 197 8.84 11.58 9.88
N ASN A 198 9.99 10.97 10.06
CA ASN A 198 10.96 10.74 8.99
C ASN A 198 11.16 9.25 8.80
N PHE A 199 10.82 8.75 7.60
CA PHE A 199 11.13 7.40 7.19
C PHE A 199 12.39 7.39 6.33
N SER A 200 13.25 6.41 6.53
CA SER A 200 14.47 6.28 5.72
C SER A 200 14.92 4.82 5.63
N PRO A 201 15.30 4.34 4.43
CA PRO A 201 16.09 3.13 4.30
C PRO A 201 17.39 3.28 5.07
N TRP A 202 17.71 2.27 5.87
CA TRP A 202 18.81 2.26 6.82
C TRP A 202 19.65 0.99 6.64
N ASP A 203 20.89 0.98 7.12
CA ASP A 203 21.81 -0.17 7.01
C ASP A 203 21.89 -0.76 5.58
N LEU A 204 22.09 0.11 4.59
CA LEU A 204 22.13 -0.23 3.16
C LEU A 204 20.89 -1.00 2.66
N GLY A 205 19.72 -0.72 3.25
CA GLY A 205 18.44 -1.28 2.83
C GLY A 205 18.01 -2.52 3.63
N SER A 206 18.84 -3.03 4.53
CA SER A 206 18.47 -4.15 5.42
C SER A 206 17.55 -3.74 6.59
N SER A 207 17.29 -2.43 6.71
CA SER A 207 16.46 -1.82 7.74
C SER A 207 15.61 -0.70 7.14
N PHE A 208 14.43 -0.46 7.72
CA PHE A 208 13.61 0.71 7.44
C PHE A 208 13.30 1.43 8.75
N LEU A 209 13.82 2.65 8.89
CA LEU A 209 13.77 3.41 10.13
C LEU A 209 12.69 4.49 10.04
N GLU A 210 11.76 4.46 10.98
CA GLU A 210 10.80 5.53 11.26
C GLU A 210 11.26 6.29 12.49
N ARG A 211 11.49 7.60 12.37
CA ARG A 211 11.68 8.50 13.53
C ARG A 211 10.44 9.38 13.65
N PHE A 212 9.74 9.33 14.79
CA PHE A 212 8.59 10.21 15.03
C PHE A 212 8.86 11.17 16.19
N VAL A 213 8.33 12.39 16.09
CA VAL A 213 8.37 13.42 17.12
C VAL A 213 7.00 14.07 17.23
N LEU A 214 6.46 14.10 18.44
CA LEU A 214 5.24 14.80 18.80
C LEU A 214 5.60 16.17 19.38
N PHE A 215 4.86 17.19 18.96
CA PHE A 215 5.03 18.57 19.41
C PHE A 215 3.83 19.03 20.24
N ASP A 216 4.06 19.97 21.15
CA ASP A 216 2.99 20.75 21.78
C ASP A 216 2.54 21.92 20.90
N ASP A 217 1.55 22.69 21.36
CA ASP A 217 0.97 23.79 20.61
C ASP A 217 1.93 24.99 20.44
N GLU A 218 3.02 25.03 21.22
CA GLU A 218 4.09 26.03 21.08
C GLU A 218 5.18 25.57 20.10
N GLY A 219 5.06 24.35 19.56
CA GLY A 219 6.03 23.75 18.64
C GLY A 219 7.24 23.11 19.32
N ASN A 220 7.22 22.95 20.64
CA ASN A 220 8.29 22.27 21.37
C ASN A 220 8.12 20.75 21.29
N ALA A 221 9.24 20.04 21.16
CA ALA A 221 9.20 18.58 21.10
C ALA A 221 8.83 17.99 22.47
N ARG A 222 7.69 17.31 22.53
CA ARG A 222 7.16 16.69 23.76
C ARG A 222 7.63 15.26 23.96
N ARG A 223 7.73 14.50 22.87
CA ARG A 223 8.10 13.08 22.88
C ARG A 223 8.62 12.66 21.52
N GLY A 224 9.66 11.83 21.49
CA GLY A 224 10.10 11.14 20.28
C GLY A 224 10.22 9.64 20.47
N GLY A 225 10.41 8.94 19.35
CA GLY A 225 10.77 7.54 19.31
C GLY A 225 11.25 7.11 17.94
N TYR A 226 11.78 5.89 17.87
CA TYR A 226 12.01 5.20 16.61
C TYR A 226 11.22 3.90 16.53
N ASN A 227 10.80 3.56 15.33
CA ASN A 227 10.42 2.20 14.97
C ASN A 227 11.41 1.69 13.91
N LEU A 228 12.15 0.64 14.25
CA LEU A 228 13.11 0.00 13.35
C LEU A 228 12.48 -1.25 12.78
N THR A 229 12.17 -1.23 11.48
CA THR A 229 11.61 -2.38 10.75
C THR A 229 12.72 -3.19 10.10
N ARG A 230 12.68 -4.51 10.24
CA ARG A 230 13.63 -5.46 9.62
C ARG A 230 12.96 -6.79 9.29
N LYS A 231 13.60 -7.63 8.48
CA LYS A 231 13.23 -9.04 8.35
C LYS A 231 13.87 -9.84 9.49
N ASP A 232 13.08 -10.64 10.19
CA ASP A 232 13.57 -11.58 11.18
C ASP A 232 14.44 -12.63 10.47
N PRO A 233 15.70 -12.86 10.91
CA PRO A 233 16.64 -13.73 10.20
C PRO A 233 16.20 -15.20 10.14
N LYS A 234 15.31 -15.66 11.03
CA LYS A 234 14.89 -17.06 11.09
C LYS A 234 13.63 -17.32 10.27
N SER A 235 12.69 -16.39 10.29
CA SER A 235 11.36 -16.54 9.68
C SER A 235 11.18 -15.71 8.41
N GLY A 236 12.05 -14.75 8.14
CA GLY A 236 11.91 -13.76 7.07
C GLY A 236 10.75 -12.77 7.28
N GLN A 237 10.00 -12.87 8.39
CA GLN A 237 8.88 -12.00 8.68
C GLN A 237 9.36 -10.59 9.01
N MET A 238 8.61 -9.57 8.55
CA MET A 238 8.92 -8.21 8.97
C MET A 238 8.51 -7.95 10.41
N ILE A 239 9.51 -7.60 11.21
CA ILE A 239 9.42 -7.26 12.63
C ILE A 239 9.74 -5.78 12.83
N ILE A 240 9.22 -5.22 13.93
CA ILE A 240 9.42 -3.83 14.32
C ILE A 240 9.91 -3.77 15.76
N PHE A 241 11.03 -3.10 15.98
CA PHE A 241 11.48 -2.70 17.31
C PHE A 241 11.06 -1.27 17.61
N GLY A 242 10.37 -1.07 18.73
CA GLY A 242 10.13 0.25 19.31
C GLY A 242 11.34 0.66 20.15
N ILE A 243 11.81 1.89 19.97
CA ILE A 243 13.03 2.42 20.57
C ILE A 243 12.75 3.79 21.16
N GLY A 244 13.15 3.99 22.42
CA GLY A 244 13.12 5.29 23.09
C GLY A 244 14.01 5.30 24.33
N GLY A 245 14.02 6.41 25.07
CA GLY A 245 14.87 6.54 26.26
C GLY A 245 14.63 5.52 27.38
N ASN A 246 13.50 4.79 27.34
CA ASN A 246 13.18 3.72 28.29
C ASN A 246 13.62 2.32 27.84
N GLY A 247 14.27 2.19 26.67
CA GLY A 247 14.79 0.92 26.15
C GLY A 247 14.20 0.50 24.80
N PHE A 248 14.28 -0.80 24.55
CA PHE A 248 13.99 -1.41 23.25
C PHE A 248 13.06 -2.61 23.41
N SER A 249 12.05 -2.71 22.56
CA SER A 249 11.15 -3.86 22.58
C SER A 249 10.72 -4.25 21.18
N LEU A 250 10.59 -5.56 20.94
CA LEU A 250 9.90 -6.06 19.76
C LEU A 250 8.40 -5.76 19.94
N ILE A 251 7.88 -4.83 19.15
CA ILE A 251 6.51 -4.33 19.30
C ILE A 251 5.53 -4.93 18.28
N GLY A 252 6.02 -5.45 17.14
CA GLY A 252 5.13 -6.05 16.15
C GLY A 252 5.75 -6.16 14.77
N GLY A 253 4.99 -5.79 13.73
CA GLY A 253 5.32 -6.05 12.32
C GLY A 253 4.38 -5.31 11.36
N TRP A 254 4.40 -5.69 10.09
CA TRP A 254 3.58 -5.05 9.04
C TRP A 254 2.49 -5.97 8.48
N ASP A 255 1.30 -5.41 8.30
CA ASP A 255 0.17 -5.93 7.50
C ASP A 255 0.16 -5.17 6.16
N PHE A 256 0.21 -5.87 5.04
CA PHE A 256 -0.03 -5.27 3.73
C PHE A 256 -1.46 -5.53 3.31
N MET A 257 -2.32 -4.54 3.53
CA MET A 257 -3.77 -4.66 3.38
C MET A 257 -4.24 -4.49 1.92
N GLY A 258 -3.30 -4.64 0.97
CA GLY A 258 -3.51 -4.45 -0.45
C GLY A 258 -3.42 -2.99 -0.91
N GLY A 259 -3.02 -2.82 -2.17
CA GLY A 259 -2.79 -1.52 -2.80
C GLY A 259 -1.93 -0.59 -1.95
N SER A 260 -2.30 0.68 -1.85
CA SER A 260 -1.54 1.69 -1.13
C SER A 260 -1.94 1.84 0.36
N THR A 261 -2.24 0.73 1.03
CA THR A 261 -2.59 0.71 2.46
C THR A 261 -1.68 -0.25 3.22
N THR A 262 -1.04 0.26 4.26
CA THR A 262 -0.17 -0.50 5.17
C THR A 262 -0.70 -0.44 6.60
N GLY A 263 -0.60 -1.52 7.34
CA GLY A 263 -0.93 -1.59 8.76
C GLY A 263 0.32 -1.89 9.59
N GLN A 264 0.71 -0.98 10.47
CA GLN A 264 1.82 -1.19 11.39
C GLN A 264 1.28 -1.77 12.71
N ARG A 265 1.49 -3.06 12.95
CA ARG A 265 1.06 -3.73 14.19
C ARG A 265 1.99 -3.36 15.35
N GLN A 266 1.40 -2.98 16.47
CA GLN A 266 2.09 -2.64 17.71
C GLN A 266 1.31 -3.25 18.89
N GLY A 267 1.69 -4.46 19.30
CA GLY A 267 0.98 -5.24 20.32
C GLY A 267 -0.48 -5.50 19.94
N GLY A 268 -1.41 -5.08 20.80
CA GLY A 268 -2.85 -5.16 20.57
C GLY A 268 -3.42 -4.07 19.64
N ASN A 269 -2.59 -3.18 19.11
CA ASN A 269 -2.99 -2.07 18.26
C ASN A 269 -2.41 -2.18 16.86
N ARG A 270 -3.01 -1.47 15.91
CA ARG A 270 -2.54 -1.35 14.52
C ARG A 270 -2.73 0.07 14.02
N LEU A 271 -1.66 0.69 13.54
CA LEU A 271 -1.71 1.98 12.86
C LEU A 271 -1.85 1.74 11.35
N VAL A 272 -3.05 1.96 10.83
CA VAL A 272 -3.36 1.85 9.39
C VAL A 272 -3.03 3.16 8.71
N ARG A 273 -2.26 3.09 7.63
CA ARG A 273 -1.87 4.22 6.77
C ARG A 273 -2.35 3.95 5.36
N SER A 274 -3.28 4.76 4.89
CA SER A 274 -3.81 4.72 3.53
C SER A 274 -3.37 5.97 2.78
N PHE A 275 -2.59 5.79 1.73
CA PHE A 275 -2.21 6.90 0.86
C PHE A 275 -3.44 7.43 0.13
N LEU A 276 -3.64 8.74 0.25
CA LEU A 276 -4.64 9.51 -0.50
C LEU A 276 -4.04 10.04 -1.81
N SER A 277 -2.74 10.33 -1.82
CA SER A 277 -1.90 10.66 -2.96
C SER A 277 -0.44 10.26 -2.65
N GLU A 278 0.52 10.53 -3.54
CA GLU A 278 1.95 10.32 -3.25
C GLU A 278 2.47 11.19 -2.09
N ASP A 279 1.77 12.29 -1.78
CA ASP A 279 2.19 13.30 -0.80
C ASP A 279 1.23 13.39 0.40
N GLU A 280 0.22 12.53 0.48
CA GLU A 280 -0.75 12.56 1.57
C GLU A 280 -1.15 11.16 2.03
N ILE A 281 -1.13 10.94 3.35
CA ILE A 281 -1.53 9.69 4.00
C ILE A 281 -2.60 9.99 5.04
N HIS A 282 -3.70 9.24 5.01
CA HIS A 282 -4.62 9.14 6.13
C HIS A 282 -4.15 8.02 7.06
N ALA A 283 -3.79 8.40 8.29
CA ALA A 283 -3.34 7.48 9.32
C ALA A 283 -4.41 7.35 10.41
N LYS A 284 -4.72 6.12 10.84
CA LYS A 284 -5.72 5.84 11.87
C LYS A 284 -5.35 4.66 12.76
N TRP A 285 -5.75 4.72 14.02
CA TRP A 285 -5.51 3.65 14.99
C TRP A 285 -6.68 2.68 15.06
N GLN A 286 -6.34 1.39 15.04
CA GLN A 286 -7.25 0.30 15.35
C GLN A 286 -6.77 -0.43 16.60
N SER A 287 -7.71 -0.89 17.43
CA SER A 287 -7.45 -1.75 18.58
C SER A 287 -8.09 -3.12 18.40
N LYS A 288 -7.46 -4.14 18.99
CA LYS A 288 -7.94 -5.52 18.87
C LYS A 288 -9.04 -5.81 19.91
N GLU A 289 -10.24 -6.10 19.43
CA GLU A 289 -11.39 -6.52 20.22
C GLU A 289 -11.87 -7.88 19.71
N ASN A 290 -12.02 -8.88 20.60
CA ASN A 290 -12.43 -10.25 20.25
C ASN A 290 -11.65 -10.88 19.07
N GLY A 291 -10.38 -10.55 18.95
CA GLY A 291 -9.52 -11.08 17.88
C GLY A 291 -9.50 -10.25 16.59
N GLN A 292 -10.41 -9.29 16.43
CA GLN A 292 -10.54 -8.43 15.25
C GLN A 292 -10.04 -7.01 15.54
N PHE A 293 -9.46 -6.35 14.54
CA PHE A 293 -9.06 -4.94 14.66
C PHE A 293 -10.25 -4.05 14.35
N ILE A 294 -10.64 -3.21 15.31
CA ILE A 294 -11.74 -2.26 15.22
C ILE A 294 -11.17 -0.84 15.19
N ASP A 295 -11.79 0.04 14.41
CA ASP A 295 -11.39 1.45 14.34
C ASP A 295 -11.77 2.20 15.62
N ASN A 296 -10.81 2.92 16.18
CA ASN A 296 -11.01 3.71 17.39
C ASN A 296 -11.56 5.12 17.07
N GLY A 297 -11.79 5.43 15.79
CA GLY A 297 -12.24 6.72 15.27
C GLY A 297 -11.15 7.79 15.21
N ASN A 298 -9.97 7.56 15.80
CA ASN A 298 -8.90 8.55 15.84
C ASN A 298 -8.00 8.43 14.60
N GLY A 299 -7.99 9.49 13.78
CA GLY A 299 -7.15 9.59 12.59
C GLY A 299 -6.62 11.00 12.36
N TYR A 300 -5.58 11.10 11.54
CA TYR A 300 -4.91 12.34 11.15
C TYR A 300 -4.34 12.23 9.74
N ILE A 301 -4.04 13.37 9.13
CA ILE A 301 -3.40 13.45 7.82
C ILE A 301 -1.92 13.75 7.99
N LEU A 302 -1.09 12.92 7.37
CA LEU A 302 0.32 13.20 7.16
C LEU A 302 0.49 13.77 5.75
N LYS A 303 1.14 14.91 5.65
CA LYS A 303 1.54 15.54 4.39
C LYS A 303 3.05 15.43 4.23
N ARG A 304 3.50 15.07 3.03
CA ARG A 304 4.93 15.00 2.74
C ARG A 304 5.52 16.41 2.78
N LYS A 305 6.64 16.56 3.48
CA LYS A 305 7.42 17.78 3.45
C LYS A 305 8.39 17.70 2.28
N LYS A 306 8.08 18.42 1.19
CA LYS A 306 8.99 18.59 0.05
C LYS A 306 10.21 19.39 0.51
N THR A 307 11.41 18.95 0.12
CA THR A 307 12.66 19.70 0.33
C THR A 307 12.92 20.65 -0.84
N GLU A 308 13.76 21.66 -0.69
CA GLU A 308 14.06 22.64 -1.77
C GLU A 308 14.58 21.98 -3.06
N ASN A 309 15.31 20.87 -2.95
CA ASN A 309 15.76 20.06 -4.11
C ASN A 309 14.62 19.32 -4.85
N ASP A 310 13.47 19.13 -4.21
CA ASP A 310 12.29 18.51 -4.85
C ASP A 310 11.49 19.51 -5.70
N GLN A 311 11.77 20.82 -5.59
CA GLN A 311 11.11 21.87 -6.38
C GLN A 311 11.74 22.03 -7.78
N ASP A 312 13.03 21.72 -7.92
CA ASP A 312 13.77 21.87 -9.19
C ASP A 312 13.60 20.68 -10.17
N THR A 313 12.92 19.60 -9.75
CA THR A 313 12.75 18.38 -10.55
C THR A 313 11.39 18.26 -11.25
N GLU A 314 10.48 19.23 -11.12
CA GLU A 314 9.18 19.21 -11.81
C GLU A 314 9.27 19.39 -13.35
N THR A 315 10.46 19.65 -13.91
CA THR A 315 10.66 19.90 -15.36
C THR A 315 11.30 18.78 -16.19
N ALA A 316 11.58 17.58 -15.65
CA ALA A 316 12.14 16.46 -16.44
C ALA A 316 11.15 15.30 -16.57
N ASN A 317 10.24 15.37 -17.54
CA ASN A 317 9.04 14.53 -17.62
C ASN A 317 9.15 13.32 -18.57
N GLU A 318 10.32 12.70 -18.76
CA GLU A 318 10.42 11.50 -19.63
C GLU A 318 10.93 10.20 -18.96
N ASP A 319 11.50 10.22 -17.74
CA ASP A 319 12.06 9.00 -17.11
C ASP A 319 11.65 8.73 -15.64
N LYS A 320 10.64 9.43 -15.10
CA LYS A 320 10.24 9.22 -13.69
C LYS A 320 9.60 7.83 -13.50
N LYS A 321 10.28 6.93 -12.80
CA LYS A 321 9.76 5.62 -12.38
C LYS A 321 8.43 5.79 -11.62
N ARG A 322 7.45 4.94 -11.93
CA ARG A 322 6.14 4.97 -11.25
C ARG A 322 6.24 4.45 -9.82
N SER A 323 5.69 5.21 -8.86
CA SER A 323 5.65 4.83 -7.44
C SER A 323 4.76 3.61 -7.17
N TYR A 324 4.91 2.98 -6.01
CA TYR A 324 4.07 1.83 -5.63
C TYR A 324 2.61 2.25 -5.52
N TYR A 325 2.34 3.46 -5.04
CA TYR A 325 1.04 4.09 -4.93
C TYR A 325 0.37 4.19 -6.30
N GLN A 326 1.03 4.83 -7.27
CA GLN A 326 0.49 5.00 -8.62
C GLN A 326 0.18 3.64 -9.25
N ARG A 327 1.13 2.69 -9.19
CA ARG A 327 0.97 1.33 -9.71
C ARG A 327 -0.17 0.57 -9.01
N SER A 328 -0.36 0.80 -7.72
CA SER A 328 -1.47 0.22 -6.94
C SER A 328 -2.83 0.82 -7.32
N GLN A 329 -2.89 2.12 -7.63
CA GLN A 329 -4.11 2.76 -8.14
C GLN A 329 -4.46 2.19 -9.51
N ASP A 330 -3.48 2.07 -10.42
CA ASP A 330 -3.67 1.47 -11.74
C ASP A 330 -4.20 0.03 -11.66
N ALA A 331 -3.63 -0.78 -10.75
CA ALA A 331 -4.05 -2.16 -10.54
C ALA A 331 -5.49 -2.29 -10.03
N ARG A 332 -6.01 -1.29 -9.30
CA ARG A 332 -7.37 -1.28 -8.74
C ARG A 332 -8.40 -0.60 -9.64
N LYS A 333 -7.95 0.12 -10.67
CA LYS A 333 -8.83 0.89 -11.54
C LYS A 333 -9.71 -0.04 -12.38
N PHE A 334 -11.02 0.13 -12.28
CA PHE A 334 -11.97 -0.47 -13.22
C PHE A 334 -12.23 0.51 -14.38
N THR A 335 -12.20 0.01 -15.61
CA THR A 335 -12.37 0.81 -16.84
C THR A 335 -13.46 0.27 -17.75
N GLY A 336 -14.37 -0.55 -17.21
CA GLY A 336 -15.47 -1.14 -17.97
C GLY A 336 -16.67 -0.20 -18.10
N PHE A 337 -17.80 -0.78 -18.48
CA PHE A 337 -19.02 -0.08 -18.84
C PHE A 337 -20.18 -0.51 -17.96
N ILE A 338 -21.08 0.43 -17.66
CA ILE A 338 -22.29 0.21 -16.86
C ILE A 338 -23.47 0.58 -17.74
N LYS A 339 -24.34 -0.38 -18.03
CA LYS A 339 -25.61 -0.15 -18.73
C LYS A 339 -26.75 -0.17 -17.72
N THR A 340 -27.60 0.84 -17.77
CA THR A 340 -28.77 0.97 -16.90
C THR A 340 -30.02 1.07 -17.76
N ASP A 341 -30.85 0.04 -17.74
CA ASP A 341 -32.12 -0.02 -18.45
C ASP A 341 -33.26 0.41 -17.54
N PHE A 342 -33.87 1.55 -17.83
CA PHE A 342 -34.93 2.16 -17.01
C PHE A 342 -36.31 1.66 -17.42
N LYS A 343 -37.16 1.44 -16.42
CA LYS A 343 -38.48 0.81 -16.56
C LYS A 343 -39.51 1.53 -15.71
N ILE A 344 -40.74 1.58 -16.22
CA ILE A 344 -41.93 2.01 -15.47
C ILE A 344 -42.78 0.76 -15.24
N VAL A 345 -43.03 0.42 -13.98
CA VAL A 345 -43.80 -0.75 -13.55
C VAL A 345 -44.96 -0.25 -12.68
N LYS A 346 -46.18 -0.66 -12.98
CA LYS A 346 -47.34 -0.26 -12.17
C LYS A 346 -47.33 -1.04 -10.86
N GLU A 347 -47.84 -0.42 -9.79
CA GLU A 347 -47.82 -1.01 -8.44
C GLU A 347 -48.42 -2.43 -8.40
N ASN A 348 -49.58 -2.65 -9.03
CA ASN A 348 -50.22 -3.96 -9.10
C ASN A 348 -49.44 -5.00 -9.92
N ASP A 349 -48.51 -4.57 -10.76
CA ASP A 349 -47.72 -5.45 -11.65
C ASP A 349 -46.34 -5.79 -11.07
N VAL A 350 -45.92 -5.14 -9.96
CA VAL A 350 -44.58 -5.28 -9.37
C VAL A 350 -44.24 -6.74 -9.04
N ALA A 351 -45.16 -7.47 -8.41
CA ALA A 351 -44.91 -8.85 -8.01
C ALA A 351 -44.65 -9.76 -9.23
N SER A 352 -45.45 -9.61 -10.29
CA SER A 352 -45.31 -10.36 -11.55
C SER A 352 -44.03 -9.97 -12.29
N TYR A 353 -43.72 -8.67 -12.33
CA TYR A 353 -42.48 -8.16 -12.92
C TYR A 353 -41.23 -8.74 -12.23
N LEU A 354 -41.18 -8.69 -10.89
CA LEU A 354 -40.05 -9.21 -10.13
C LEU A 354 -39.94 -10.74 -10.19
N ALA A 355 -41.06 -11.46 -10.31
CA ALA A 355 -41.04 -12.91 -10.56
C ALA A 355 -40.37 -13.23 -11.90
N ALA A 356 -40.69 -12.48 -12.95
CA ALA A 356 -40.08 -12.66 -14.26
C ALA A 356 -38.59 -12.25 -14.29
N GLU A 357 -38.20 -11.18 -13.58
CA GLU A 357 -36.78 -10.79 -13.43
C GLU A 357 -35.94 -11.86 -12.72
N LYS A 358 -36.53 -12.69 -11.85
CA LYS A 358 -35.83 -13.85 -11.26
C LYS A 358 -35.47 -14.91 -12.29
N GLU A 359 -36.28 -15.09 -13.33
CA GLU A 359 -35.96 -15.98 -14.44
C GLU A 359 -34.86 -15.36 -15.33
N TRP A 360 -34.93 -14.06 -15.59
CA TRP A 360 -33.84 -13.34 -16.29
C TRP A 360 -32.51 -13.43 -15.54
N LYS A 361 -32.52 -13.37 -14.21
CA LYS A 361 -31.33 -13.53 -13.38
C LYS A 361 -30.58 -14.82 -13.70
N THR A 362 -31.27 -15.95 -13.88
CA THR A 362 -30.64 -17.24 -14.20
C THR A 362 -29.82 -17.17 -15.48
N LEU A 363 -30.31 -16.47 -16.51
CA LEU A 363 -29.59 -16.31 -17.77
C LEU A 363 -28.39 -15.35 -17.61
N HIS A 364 -28.54 -14.24 -16.89
CA HIS A 364 -27.44 -13.31 -16.63
C HIS A 364 -26.31 -13.94 -15.79
N GLU A 365 -26.66 -14.82 -14.85
CA GLU A 365 -25.70 -15.60 -14.06
C GLU A 365 -24.89 -16.56 -14.94
N GLN A 366 -25.50 -17.16 -15.96
CA GLN A 366 -24.76 -17.95 -16.96
C GLN A 366 -23.84 -17.08 -17.81
N ILE A 367 -24.28 -15.88 -18.22
CA ILE A 367 -23.43 -14.91 -18.94
C ILE A 367 -22.21 -14.53 -18.07
N MET A 368 -22.42 -14.32 -16.77
CA MET A 368 -21.34 -14.06 -15.82
C MET A 368 -20.37 -15.24 -15.75
N GLN A 369 -20.84 -16.47 -15.58
CA GLN A 369 -19.97 -17.65 -15.55
C GLN A 369 -19.09 -17.80 -16.80
N LYS A 370 -19.58 -17.34 -17.95
CA LYS A 370 -18.85 -17.32 -19.22
C LYS A 370 -17.95 -16.09 -19.43
N GLY A 371 -17.94 -15.15 -18.49
CA GLY A 371 -17.11 -13.95 -18.53
C GLY A 371 -17.63 -12.82 -19.43
N GLY A 372 -18.86 -12.90 -19.93
CA GLY A 372 -19.45 -11.86 -20.78
C GLY A 372 -20.17 -10.73 -20.01
N LEU A 373 -20.31 -10.88 -18.70
CA LEU A 373 -20.91 -9.89 -17.80
C LEU A 373 -20.20 -9.99 -16.45
N LEU A 374 -19.92 -8.85 -15.81
CA LEU A 374 -19.26 -8.82 -14.51
C LEU A 374 -20.25 -8.78 -13.35
N HIS A 375 -21.36 -8.07 -13.52
CA HIS A 375 -22.38 -7.91 -12.49
C HIS A 375 -23.75 -7.62 -13.10
N TRP A 376 -24.80 -8.03 -12.39
CA TRP A 376 -26.19 -7.76 -12.73
C TRP A 376 -27.05 -7.56 -11.50
N HIS A 377 -27.94 -6.56 -11.54
CA HIS A 377 -29.01 -6.41 -10.55
C HIS A 377 -30.23 -5.65 -11.08
N VAL A 378 -31.34 -5.76 -10.36
CA VAL A 378 -32.55 -4.93 -10.50
C VAL A 378 -32.68 -4.06 -9.25
N ALA A 379 -32.94 -2.78 -9.47
CA ALA A 379 -33.13 -1.79 -8.43
C ALA A 379 -34.51 -1.12 -8.55
N HIS A 380 -35.09 -0.81 -7.40
CA HIS A 380 -36.21 0.10 -7.24
C HIS A 380 -35.68 1.52 -7.05
N ILE A 381 -36.28 2.51 -7.72
CA ILE A 381 -35.84 3.91 -7.70
C ILE A 381 -36.69 4.68 -6.68
N LYS A 382 -36.13 4.96 -5.50
CA LYS A 382 -36.89 5.47 -4.34
C LYS A 382 -37.41 6.90 -4.51
N ASN A 383 -36.69 7.72 -5.26
CA ASN A 383 -37.02 9.12 -5.49
C ASN A 383 -37.78 9.34 -6.82
N ALA A 384 -38.28 8.27 -7.47
CA ALA A 384 -39.07 8.37 -8.68
C ALA A 384 -40.45 9.00 -8.42
N LYS A 385 -40.85 9.97 -9.25
CA LYS A 385 -42.20 10.53 -9.22
C LYS A 385 -43.16 9.69 -10.05
N LEU A 386 -44.46 9.94 -9.87
CA LEU A 386 -45.49 9.26 -10.65
C LEU A 386 -45.26 9.48 -12.16
N GLY A 387 -45.16 8.37 -12.91
CA GLY A 387 -44.93 8.40 -14.36
C GLY A 387 -43.46 8.46 -14.78
N GLU A 388 -42.54 8.66 -13.85
CA GLU A 388 -41.10 8.51 -14.08
C GLU A 388 -40.67 7.04 -13.94
N PRO A 389 -39.50 6.65 -14.48
CA PRO A 389 -38.96 5.32 -14.25
C PRO A 389 -38.83 5.03 -12.75
N ASN A 390 -39.41 3.92 -12.30
CA ASN A 390 -39.39 3.48 -10.91
C ASN A 390 -38.59 2.19 -10.70
N TYR A 391 -38.16 1.52 -11.77
CA TYR A 391 -37.22 0.39 -11.71
C TYR A 391 -36.08 0.56 -12.71
N ALA A 392 -34.94 -0.04 -12.41
CA ALA A 392 -33.81 -0.12 -13.32
C ALA A 392 -33.17 -1.51 -13.27
N THR A 393 -32.72 -2.01 -14.42
CA THR A 393 -31.77 -3.12 -14.49
C THR A 393 -30.39 -2.57 -14.76
N VAL A 394 -29.41 -2.92 -13.93
CA VAL A 394 -28.03 -2.47 -14.04
C VAL A 394 -27.16 -3.66 -14.40
N GLN A 395 -26.37 -3.49 -15.46
CA GLN A 395 -25.45 -4.47 -16.00
C GLN A 395 -24.05 -3.85 -16.04
N VAL A 396 -23.03 -4.58 -15.58
CA VAL A 396 -21.63 -4.13 -15.61
C VAL A 396 -20.83 -5.05 -16.54
N TYR A 397 -20.16 -4.46 -17.52
CA TYR A 397 -19.39 -5.15 -18.55
C TYR A 397 -17.92 -4.75 -18.45
N ALA A 398 -17.02 -5.68 -18.78
CA ALA A 398 -15.59 -5.37 -18.85
C ALA A 398 -15.25 -4.49 -20.06
N SER A 399 -16.04 -4.57 -21.13
CA SER A 399 -15.83 -3.79 -22.35
C SER A 399 -17.13 -3.52 -23.13
N MET A 400 -17.05 -2.58 -24.07
CA MET A 400 -18.16 -2.28 -24.99
C MET A 400 -18.49 -3.48 -25.89
N GLU A 401 -17.47 -4.25 -26.28
CA GLU A 401 -17.63 -5.47 -27.08
C GLU A 401 -18.43 -6.52 -26.33
N ASP A 402 -18.14 -6.76 -25.05
CA ASP A 402 -18.93 -7.68 -24.21
C ASP A 402 -20.40 -7.24 -24.12
N MET A 403 -20.64 -5.93 -24.00
CA MET A 403 -22.00 -5.37 -23.94
C MET A 403 -22.76 -5.56 -25.25
N GLN A 404 -22.07 -5.46 -26.39
CA GLN A 404 -22.67 -5.56 -27.74
C GLN A 404 -22.72 -7.00 -28.26
N ASN A 405 -22.14 -7.97 -27.55
CA ASN A 405 -22.06 -9.36 -27.99
C ASN A 405 -23.43 -10.06 -27.90
N GLY A 406 -24.24 -9.94 -28.95
CA GLY A 406 -25.52 -10.62 -29.06
C GLY A 406 -25.41 -12.15 -29.07
N SER A 407 -24.33 -12.71 -29.59
CA SER A 407 -24.16 -14.17 -29.75
C SER A 407 -24.05 -14.93 -28.43
N ILE A 408 -23.78 -14.23 -27.32
CA ILE A 408 -23.73 -14.87 -26.00
C ILE A 408 -25.08 -15.48 -25.61
N TRP A 409 -26.18 -14.88 -26.08
CA TRP A 409 -27.54 -15.35 -25.82
C TRP A 409 -27.88 -16.65 -26.53
N ASP A 410 -27.21 -16.96 -27.64
CA ASP A 410 -27.47 -18.17 -28.43
C ASP A 410 -26.87 -19.42 -27.78
N ASN A 411 -25.95 -19.23 -26.84
CA ASN A 411 -25.20 -20.31 -26.20
C ASN A 411 -25.69 -20.61 -24.77
N LEU A 412 -26.76 -19.96 -24.29
CA LEU A 412 -27.27 -20.15 -22.93
C LEU A 412 -28.14 -21.40 -22.82
N ASP A 413 -28.22 -21.98 -21.62
CA ASP A 413 -29.19 -23.01 -21.29
C ASP A 413 -30.52 -22.36 -20.88
N TYR A 414 -31.52 -22.63 -21.70
CA TYR A 414 -32.88 -22.11 -21.58
C TYR A 414 -33.85 -23.12 -20.94
N SER A 415 -33.40 -24.33 -20.59
CA SER A 415 -34.24 -25.42 -20.10
C SER A 415 -35.12 -25.03 -18.92
N ALA A 416 -34.59 -24.20 -18.00
CA ALA A 416 -35.29 -23.75 -16.80
C ALA A 416 -36.28 -22.60 -17.03
N VAL A 417 -36.17 -21.86 -18.13
CA VAL A 417 -36.91 -20.59 -18.35
C VAL A 417 -37.68 -20.56 -19.69
N GLY A 418 -37.62 -21.63 -20.48
CA GLY A 418 -38.16 -21.67 -21.83
C GLY A 418 -37.34 -20.79 -22.79
N SER A 419 -37.89 -20.41 -23.94
CA SER A 419 -37.15 -19.58 -24.90
C SER A 419 -37.05 -18.12 -24.45
N ARG A 420 -36.08 -17.38 -25.01
CA ARG A 420 -35.99 -15.92 -24.84
C ARG A 420 -37.28 -15.20 -25.22
N ALA A 421 -37.98 -15.69 -26.25
CA ALA A 421 -39.27 -15.14 -26.69
C ALA A 421 -40.36 -15.38 -25.64
N SER A 422 -40.47 -16.59 -25.09
CA SER A 422 -41.50 -16.89 -24.08
C SER A 422 -41.25 -16.11 -22.79
N LEU A 423 -39.99 -15.92 -22.40
CA LEU A 423 -39.62 -15.12 -21.24
C LEU A 423 -39.96 -13.63 -21.45
N ALA A 424 -39.74 -13.11 -22.65
CA ALA A 424 -40.17 -11.76 -23.04
C ALA A 424 -41.69 -11.59 -22.95
N GLU A 425 -42.47 -12.55 -23.46
CA GLU A 425 -43.94 -12.55 -23.37
C GLU A 425 -44.45 -12.53 -21.92
N ARG A 426 -43.76 -13.21 -21.01
CA ARG A 426 -44.11 -13.21 -19.56
C ARG A 426 -43.67 -11.95 -18.82
N THR A 427 -42.78 -11.15 -19.38
CA THR A 427 -42.19 -10.01 -18.66
C THR A 427 -42.70 -8.67 -19.19
N TRP A 428 -42.78 -8.50 -20.51
CA TRP A 428 -43.05 -7.20 -21.14
C TRP A 428 -44.44 -6.62 -20.86
N PRO A 429 -45.51 -7.42 -20.64
CA PRO A 429 -46.81 -6.88 -20.25
C PRO A 429 -46.80 -6.09 -18.93
N TYR A 430 -45.84 -6.38 -18.04
CA TYR A 430 -45.77 -5.81 -16.69
C TYR A 430 -44.90 -4.56 -16.59
N LEU A 431 -44.29 -4.11 -17.69
CA LEU A 431 -43.40 -2.96 -17.70
C LEU A 431 -43.57 -2.10 -18.96
N LYS A 432 -43.17 -0.84 -18.85
CA LYS A 432 -42.89 0.03 -19.99
C LYS A 432 -41.40 0.37 -20.00
N HIS A 433 -40.73 0.11 -21.11
CA HIS A 433 -39.36 0.56 -21.31
C HIS A 433 -39.29 2.08 -21.33
N ALA A 434 -38.35 2.63 -20.57
CA ALA A 434 -38.18 4.08 -20.41
C ALA A 434 -36.79 4.56 -20.84
N GLY A 435 -36.13 3.81 -21.73
CA GLY A 435 -34.80 4.10 -22.24
C GLY A 435 -33.67 3.52 -21.38
N SER A 436 -32.44 3.77 -21.81
CA SER A 436 -31.22 3.23 -21.21
C SER A 436 -30.11 4.25 -21.23
N ASP A 437 -29.25 4.18 -20.22
CA ASP A 437 -28.01 4.96 -20.15
C ASP A 437 -26.81 4.01 -20.15
N VAL A 438 -25.75 4.36 -20.89
CA VAL A 438 -24.47 3.66 -20.88
C VAL A 438 -23.41 4.60 -20.33
N TYR A 439 -22.73 4.13 -19.29
CA TYR A 439 -21.67 4.84 -18.61
C TYR A 439 -20.33 4.12 -18.76
N GLN A 440 -19.24 4.87 -18.81
CA GLN A 440 -17.88 4.34 -18.66
C GLN A 440 -17.35 4.68 -17.26
N ALA A 441 -16.75 3.70 -16.58
CA ALA A 441 -16.04 3.95 -15.32
C ALA A 441 -14.77 4.78 -15.57
N ILE A 442 -14.63 5.91 -14.87
CA ILE A 442 -13.49 6.84 -15.02
C ILE A 442 -12.53 6.72 -13.82
N ASP A 443 -13.08 6.66 -12.62
CA ASP A 443 -12.34 6.50 -11.38
C ASP A 443 -13.24 5.88 -10.31
N GLN A 444 -12.61 5.28 -9.31
CA GLN A 444 -13.31 4.69 -8.18
C GLN A 444 -12.40 4.58 -6.96
N TYR A 445 -13.04 4.45 -5.82
CA TYR A 445 -12.45 4.03 -4.57
C TYR A 445 -13.40 3.04 -3.88
N TRP A 446 -12.81 1.97 -3.36
CA TRP A 446 -13.49 0.95 -2.58
C TRP A 446 -12.81 0.88 -1.22
N SER A 447 -13.60 0.90 -0.14
CA SER A 447 -13.06 0.74 1.21
C SER A 447 -12.26 -0.56 1.32
N PRO A 448 -11.12 -0.62 2.05
CA PRO A 448 -10.37 -1.86 2.21
C PRO A 448 -11.22 -3.04 2.69
N ASP A 449 -12.25 -2.77 3.49
CA ASP A 449 -13.18 -3.78 4.02
C ASP A 449 -14.41 -4.01 3.11
N SER A 450 -14.54 -3.26 2.00
CA SER A 450 -15.72 -3.34 1.13
C SER A 450 -15.81 -4.64 0.33
N GLY A 451 -14.71 -5.40 0.21
CA GLY A 451 -14.66 -6.62 -0.61
C GLY A 451 -15.66 -7.71 -0.21
N ASN A 452 -16.18 -7.64 1.02
CA ASN A 452 -17.22 -8.53 1.54
C ASN A 452 -18.54 -7.79 1.85
N MET A 453 -18.63 -6.50 1.51
CA MET A 453 -19.79 -5.70 1.87
C MET A 453 -20.93 -5.94 0.87
N GLU A 454 -22.10 -6.25 1.40
CA GLU A 454 -23.31 -6.37 0.59
C GLU A 454 -23.81 -4.98 0.22
N ILE A 455 -23.64 -4.59 -1.05
CA ILE A 455 -24.23 -3.34 -1.55
C ILE A 455 -25.74 -3.55 -1.70
N ASP A 456 -26.50 -2.66 -1.05
CA ASP A 456 -27.97 -2.67 -1.04
C ASP A 456 -28.54 -1.35 -1.58
N HIS A 457 -27.80 -0.25 -1.42
CA HIS A 457 -28.21 1.08 -1.88
C HIS A 457 -27.14 1.73 -2.75
N ILE A 458 -27.58 2.38 -3.82
CA ILE A 458 -26.71 3.16 -4.71
C ILE A 458 -27.32 4.54 -4.94
N ASN A 459 -26.59 5.59 -4.54
CA ASN A 459 -27.02 6.96 -4.78
C ASN A 459 -26.20 7.57 -5.90
N MET A 460 -26.89 8.15 -6.89
CA MET A 460 -26.25 8.82 -8.02
C MET A 460 -26.50 10.32 -7.97
N GLY A 461 -25.47 11.11 -8.30
CA GLY A 461 -25.58 12.54 -8.60
C GLY A 461 -25.15 12.80 -10.03
N TYR A 462 -25.98 13.51 -10.80
CA TYR A 462 -25.70 13.86 -12.19
C TYR A 462 -25.02 15.21 -12.28
N MET A 463 -23.99 15.29 -13.12
CA MET A 463 -23.06 16.40 -13.17
C MET A 463 -22.96 16.90 -14.61
N SER A 464 -23.43 18.12 -14.85
CA SER A 464 -23.26 18.83 -16.11
C SER A 464 -22.09 19.81 -15.96
N VAL A 465 -20.98 19.52 -16.60
CA VAL A 465 -19.73 20.26 -16.43
C VAL A 465 -19.77 21.53 -17.25
N ARG A 466 -19.30 22.64 -16.68
CA ARG A 466 -19.26 23.91 -17.40
C ARG A 466 -18.29 23.83 -18.59
N SER A 467 -18.60 24.58 -19.64
CA SER A 467 -17.77 24.60 -20.86
C SER A 467 -16.31 24.91 -20.54
N GLY A 468 -15.39 24.11 -21.09
CA GLY A 468 -13.94 24.23 -20.85
C GLY A 468 -13.46 23.73 -19.47
N LYS A 469 -14.35 23.23 -18.61
CA LYS A 469 -14.00 22.81 -17.22
C LYS A 469 -13.89 21.31 -17.00
N THR A 470 -13.98 20.49 -18.04
CA THR A 470 -13.91 19.02 -17.92
C THR A 470 -12.67 18.52 -17.19
N GLN A 471 -11.47 18.99 -17.56
CA GLN A 471 -10.24 18.53 -16.91
C GLN A 471 -10.11 19.04 -15.48
N ASP A 472 -10.48 20.30 -15.22
CA ASP A 472 -10.50 20.89 -13.88
C ASP A 472 -11.43 20.12 -12.95
N TYR A 473 -12.64 19.80 -13.43
CA TYR A 473 -13.63 19.00 -12.71
C TYR A 473 -13.13 17.58 -12.39
N VAL A 474 -12.60 16.86 -13.39
CA VAL A 474 -12.04 15.51 -13.18
C VAL A 474 -10.89 15.55 -12.17
N THR A 475 -10.04 16.59 -12.23
CA THR A 475 -8.93 16.78 -11.30
C THR A 475 -9.42 17.05 -9.89
N ALA A 476 -10.44 17.90 -9.72
CA ALA A 476 -11.06 18.18 -8.43
C ALA A 476 -11.71 16.92 -7.82
N GLU A 477 -12.45 16.13 -8.61
CA GLU A 477 -13.01 14.86 -8.14
C GLU A 477 -11.92 13.89 -7.65
N ARG A 478 -10.80 13.78 -8.39
CA ARG A 478 -9.68 12.89 -8.02
C ARG A 478 -8.89 13.34 -6.80
N THR A 479 -8.64 14.64 -6.68
CA THR A 479 -7.71 15.21 -5.68
C THR A 479 -8.42 15.67 -4.41
N LEU A 480 -9.74 15.82 -4.44
CA LEU A 480 -10.53 16.34 -3.32
C LEU A 480 -11.68 15.40 -2.94
N ALA A 481 -12.57 15.08 -3.88
CA ALA A 481 -13.76 14.28 -3.57
C ALA A 481 -13.41 12.82 -3.24
N LYS A 482 -12.58 12.15 -4.06
CA LYS A 482 -12.13 10.77 -3.81
C LYS A 482 -11.43 10.62 -2.45
N PRO A 483 -10.45 11.48 -2.08
CA PRO A 483 -9.90 11.49 -0.72
C PRO A 483 -10.93 11.73 0.38
N PHE A 484 -11.89 12.64 0.17
CA PHE A 484 -12.98 12.88 1.12
C PHE A 484 -13.82 11.64 1.34
N TRP A 485 -14.28 10.98 0.29
CA TRP A 485 -15.09 9.78 0.39
C TRP A 485 -14.31 8.58 0.94
N ASN A 486 -12.99 8.53 0.72
CA ASN A 486 -12.12 7.57 1.40
C ASN A 486 -12.14 7.80 2.92
N VAL A 487 -11.96 9.03 3.40
CA VAL A 487 -12.06 9.32 4.84
C VAL A 487 -13.47 9.01 5.37
N VAL A 488 -14.53 9.37 4.64
CA VAL A 488 -15.91 9.04 5.05
C VAL A 488 -16.14 7.53 5.16
N SER A 489 -15.60 6.72 4.24
CA SER A 489 -15.72 5.25 4.31
C SER A 489 -15.03 4.64 5.54
N ASN A 490 -14.15 5.39 6.20
CA ASN A 490 -13.52 4.97 7.45
C ASN A 490 -14.32 5.40 8.68
N LEU A 491 -15.20 6.40 8.56
CA LEU A 491 -16.03 6.92 9.64
C LEU A 491 -17.44 6.31 9.63
N ASP A 492 -17.89 5.85 8.47
CA ASP A 492 -19.20 5.26 8.26
C ASP A 492 -19.04 3.87 7.63
N SER A 493 -19.29 2.83 8.43
CA SER A 493 -19.17 1.44 8.01
C SER A 493 -20.23 1.01 6.99
N SER A 494 -21.29 1.80 6.78
CA SER A 494 -22.25 1.54 5.71
C SER A 494 -21.76 1.98 4.34
N PHE A 495 -20.75 2.85 4.26
CA PHE A 495 -20.24 3.41 3.01
C PHE A 495 -19.13 2.53 2.41
N GLY A 496 -19.45 1.82 1.34
CA GLY A 496 -18.55 0.86 0.72
C GLY A 496 -17.61 1.44 -0.33
N GLY A 497 -18.03 2.49 -1.02
CA GLY A 497 -17.24 3.05 -2.10
C GLY A 497 -17.87 4.26 -2.79
N TRP A 498 -17.02 4.91 -3.57
CA TRP A 498 -17.33 6.03 -4.43
C TRP A 498 -16.84 5.73 -5.85
N ALA A 499 -17.59 6.13 -6.86
CA ALA A 499 -17.13 6.08 -8.25
C ALA A 499 -17.55 7.32 -9.04
N MET A 500 -16.79 7.59 -10.08
CA MET A 500 -17.08 8.61 -11.08
C MET A 500 -17.21 7.93 -12.44
N HIS A 501 -18.37 8.13 -13.06
CA HIS A 501 -18.72 7.56 -14.35
C HIS A 501 -18.97 8.66 -15.37
N ARG A 502 -18.57 8.46 -16.62
CA ARG A 502 -18.87 9.35 -17.74
C ARG A 502 -20.05 8.79 -18.52
N LEU A 503 -21.03 9.63 -18.85
CA LEU A 503 -22.11 9.24 -19.75
C LEU A 503 -21.53 9.09 -21.17
N VAL A 504 -21.76 7.94 -21.79
CA VAL A 504 -21.31 7.62 -23.15
C VAL A 504 -22.48 7.73 -24.13
N GLU A 505 -23.62 7.19 -23.73
CA GLU A 505 -24.82 7.13 -24.57
C GLU A 505 -26.06 7.15 -23.67
N SER A 506 -27.13 7.81 -24.13
CA SER A 506 -28.45 7.70 -23.53
C SER A 506 -29.51 7.64 -24.62
N SER A 507 -30.49 6.75 -24.45
CA SER A 507 -31.72 6.73 -25.26
C SER A 507 -32.90 7.44 -24.57
N ARG A 508 -32.67 8.04 -23.40
CA ARG A 508 -33.69 8.74 -22.63
C ARG A 508 -33.79 10.19 -23.08
N ALA A 509 -35.02 10.66 -23.25
CA ALA A 509 -35.26 12.05 -23.64
C ALA A 509 -34.77 13.01 -22.54
N GLY A 510 -34.01 14.04 -22.94
CA GLY A 510 -33.57 15.12 -22.04
C GLY A 510 -32.40 14.79 -21.12
N VAL A 511 -31.79 13.60 -21.23
CA VAL A 511 -30.60 13.24 -20.46
C VAL A 511 -29.35 13.75 -21.20
N ASN A 512 -28.63 14.69 -20.58
CA ASN A 512 -27.48 15.36 -21.18
C ASN A 512 -26.36 15.71 -20.18
N HIS A 513 -26.36 15.15 -18.96
CA HIS A 513 -25.25 15.33 -18.03
C HIS A 513 -23.99 14.62 -18.54
N ASP A 514 -22.83 15.13 -18.15
CA ASP A 514 -21.54 14.58 -18.60
C ASP A 514 -21.08 13.42 -17.73
N PHE A 515 -21.28 13.52 -16.41
CA PHE A 515 -20.81 12.55 -15.44
C PHE A 515 -21.87 12.18 -14.41
N ALA A 516 -21.69 11.01 -13.79
CA ALA A 516 -22.39 10.62 -12.59
C ALA A 516 -21.39 10.29 -11.48
N THR A 517 -21.58 10.86 -10.30
CA THR A 517 -20.88 10.41 -9.08
C THR A 517 -21.77 9.40 -8.36
N VAL A 518 -21.21 8.28 -7.94
CA VAL A 518 -21.96 7.12 -7.44
C VAL A 518 -21.45 6.74 -6.06
N HIS A 519 -22.36 6.59 -5.10
CA HIS A 519 -22.07 6.11 -3.75
C HIS A 519 -22.67 4.73 -3.55
N PHE A 520 -21.85 3.78 -3.10
CA PHE A 520 -22.27 2.40 -2.83
C PHE A 520 -22.40 2.21 -1.32
N LYS A 521 -23.59 1.79 -0.86
CA LYS A 521 -23.89 1.63 0.56
C LYS A 521 -24.50 0.28 0.86
N THR A 522 -24.22 -0.24 2.05
CA THR A 522 -24.94 -1.40 2.62
C THR A 522 -26.07 -0.92 3.53
N GLN A 523 -27.13 -1.72 3.62
CA GLN A 523 -28.20 -1.54 4.61
C GLN A 523 -27.69 -1.81 6.04
N ALA A 524 -26.71 -2.72 6.17
CA ALA A 524 -26.12 -3.05 7.46
C ALA A 524 -25.40 -1.82 8.05
N ASN A 525 -25.73 -1.45 9.29
CA ASN A 525 -25.13 -0.29 9.97
C ASN A 525 -25.36 1.07 9.28
N MET A 526 -26.43 1.22 8.47
CA MET A 526 -26.77 2.53 7.92
C MET A 526 -26.92 3.56 9.06
N SER A 527 -26.11 4.61 8.98
CA SER A 527 -26.15 5.72 9.93
C SER A 527 -27.44 6.53 9.74
N ASP A 528 -27.95 7.09 10.83
CA ASP A 528 -28.99 8.11 10.72
C ASP A 528 -28.41 9.40 10.11
N GLN A 529 -29.29 10.32 9.72
CA GLN A 529 -28.90 11.56 9.05
C GLN A 529 -27.96 12.42 9.90
N ALA A 530 -28.13 12.44 11.23
CA ALA A 530 -27.30 13.23 12.14
C ALA A 530 -25.89 12.64 12.26
N ALA A 531 -25.78 11.32 12.37
CA ALA A 531 -24.51 10.59 12.35
C ALA A 531 -23.79 10.76 11.01
N TRP A 532 -24.51 10.66 9.88
CA TRP A 532 -23.95 10.93 8.55
C TRP A 532 -23.40 12.36 8.42
N GLN A 533 -24.16 13.36 8.88
CA GLN A 533 -23.71 14.77 8.89
C GLN A 533 -22.49 14.97 9.79
N SER A 534 -22.49 14.36 10.98
CA SER A 534 -21.35 14.40 11.90
C SER A 534 -20.10 13.76 11.28
N ASN A 535 -20.23 12.60 10.65
CA ASN A 535 -19.14 11.89 9.99
C ASN A 535 -18.57 12.70 8.81
N THR A 536 -19.42 13.30 7.99
CA THR A 536 -18.98 14.17 6.88
C THR A 536 -18.29 15.44 7.39
N GLN A 537 -18.81 16.07 8.45
CA GLN A 537 -18.15 17.22 9.09
C GLN A 537 -16.78 16.84 9.68
N ARG A 538 -16.70 15.68 10.32
CA ARG A 538 -15.45 15.13 10.85
C ARG A 538 -14.45 14.86 9.73
N ALA A 539 -14.88 14.28 8.61
CA ALA A 539 -14.02 14.04 7.44
C ALA A 539 -13.45 15.34 6.87
N MET A 540 -14.28 16.40 6.76
CA MET A 540 -13.80 17.74 6.35
C MET A 540 -12.73 18.26 7.31
N GLY A 541 -12.96 18.13 8.62
CA GLY A 541 -11.99 18.54 9.65
C GLY A 541 -10.69 17.74 9.63
N ILE A 542 -10.73 16.43 9.36
CA ILE A 542 -9.54 15.58 9.24
C ILE A 542 -8.72 15.99 8.02
N LEU A 543 -9.35 16.16 6.86
CA LEU A 543 -8.64 16.50 5.62
C LEU A 543 -8.04 17.90 5.65
N ASN A 544 -8.75 18.85 6.27
CA ASN A 544 -8.36 20.26 6.36
C ASN A 544 -7.87 20.80 5.00
N LYS A 545 -8.69 20.58 3.96
CA LYS A 545 -8.42 21.03 2.58
C LYS A 545 -9.25 22.27 2.27
N PRO A 546 -8.77 23.17 1.38
CA PRO A 546 -9.57 24.28 0.88
C PRO A 546 -10.90 23.78 0.30
N MET A 547 -11.98 24.52 0.58
CA MET A 547 -13.25 24.25 -0.06
C MET A 547 -13.15 24.54 -1.56
N VAL A 548 -13.67 23.62 -2.38
CA VAL A 548 -13.86 23.89 -3.81
C VAL A 548 -15.26 24.43 -4.01
N ASP A 549 -15.31 25.52 -4.75
CA ASP A 549 -16.54 26.04 -5.32
C ASP A 549 -16.95 25.15 -6.51
N TRP A 550 -17.65 24.05 -6.20
CA TRP A 550 -18.10 23.07 -7.19
C TRP A 550 -19.00 23.70 -8.26
N ASP A 551 -19.72 24.76 -7.92
CA ASP A 551 -20.64 25.44 -8.83
C ASP A 551 -19.89 26.19 -9.94
N THR A 552 -18.60 26.50 -9.77
CA THR A 552 -17.75 27.03 -10.85
C THR A 552 -17.32 25.97 -11.86
N LEU A 553 -17.36 24.69 -11.46
CA LEU A 553 -16.93 23.57 -12.28
C LEU A 553 -18.11 22.86 -12.95
N ARG A 554 -19.24 22.73 -12.26
CA ARG A 554 -20.39 21.95 -12.72
C ARG A 554 -21.72 22.45 -12.16
N GLU A 555 -22.80 21.98 -12.74
CA GLU A 555 -24.15 22.01 -12.19
C GLU A 555 -24.54 20.59 -11.73
N MET A 556 -25.02 20.47 -10.48
CA MET A 556 -25.50 19.19 -9.94
C MET A 556 -27.00 19.04 -10.12
N GLN A 557 -27.42 17.85 -10.50
CA GLN A 557 -28.81 17.41 -10.39
C GLN A 557 -28.86 16.11 -9.57
N GLU A 558 -29.93 15.94 -8.81
CA GLU A 558 -30.15 14.68 -8.09
C GLU A 558 -30.40 13.57 -9.13
N GLY A 559 -29.63 12.49 -9.02
CA GLY A 559 -29.84 11.28 -9.80
C GLY A 559 -30.74 10.28 -9.08
N PRO A 560 -30.92 9.08 -9.64
CA PRO A 560 -31.72 8.04 -9.02
C PRO A 560 -31.08 7.54 -7.71
N GLN A 561 -31.93 7.24 -6.74
CA GLN A 561 -31.59 6.50 -5.53
C GLN A 561 -32.07 5.06 -5.66
N PHE A 562 -31.13 4.16 -5.91
CA PHE A 562 -31.40 2.74 -6.14
C PHE A 562 -31.42 1.97 -4.81
N GLU A 563 -32.51 1.25 -4.57
CA GLU A 563 -32.61 0.15 -3.60
C GLU A 563 -32.55 -1.17 -4.38
N ILE A 564 -31.52 -1.98 -4.17
CA ILE A 564 -31.34 -3.24 -4.89
C ILE A 564 -32.34 -4.27 -4.36
N VAL A 565 -33.25 -4.73 -5.23
CA VAL A 565 -34.31 -5.68 -4.88
C VAL A 565 -34.04 -7.10 -5.38
N LEU A 566 -33.14 -7.25 -6.36
CA LEU A 566 -32.70 -8.53 -6.89
C LEU A 566 -31.29 -8.38 -7.45
N LYS A 567 -30.36 -9.29 -7.12
CA LYS A 567 -28.99 -9.27 -7.64
C LYS A 567 -28.51 -10.66 -8.00
N ALA A 568 -27.58 -10.75 -8.95
CA ALA A 568 -26.88 -11.99 -9.25
C ALA A 568 -26.10 -12.49 -8.03
N ASN A 569 -25.87 -13.81 -7.97
CA ASN A 569 -25.05 -14.43 -6.95
C ASN A 569 -23.61 -13.88 -7.02
N PRO A 570 -23.09 -13.23 -5.95
CA PRO A 570 -21.74 -12.65 -5.95
C PRO A 570 -20.63 -13.68 -6.12
N ASP A 571 -20.87 -14.95 -5.84
CA ASP A 571 -19.90 -16.04 -6.09
C ASP A 571 -19.79 -16.43 -7.57
N LEU A 572 -20.61 -15.84 -8.44
CA LEU A 572 -20.47 -15.95 -9.89
C LEU A 572 -19.69 -14.80 -10.50
N HIS A 573 -19.21 -13.83 -9.69
CA HIS A 573 -18.44 -12.71 -10.19
C HIS A 573 -17.14 -13.21 -10.86
N PRO A 574 -16.93 -12.96 -12.17
CA PRO A 574 -15.86 -13.63 -12.94
C PRO A 574 -14.46 -13.36 -12.37
N VAL A 575 -14.17 -12.08 -12.07
CA VAL A 575 -12.86 -11.66 -11.54
C VAL A 575 -12.60 -12.23 -10.13
N LYS A 576 -13.62 -12.32 -9.27
CA LYS A 576 -13.50 -12.90 -7.92
C LYS A 576 -13.14 -14.38 -8.01
N ASN A 577 -13.79 -15.09 -8.92
CA ASN A 577 -13.55 -16.51 -9.16
C ASN A 577 -12.15 -16.77 -9.71
N GLU A 578 -11.69 -15.94 -10.63
CA GLU A 578 -10.32 -16.01 -11.15
C GLU A 578 -9.26 -15.72 -10.08
N TRP A 579 -9.49 -14.73 -9.20
CA TRP A 579 -8.64 -14.55 -8.01
C TRP A 579 -8.62 -15.79 -7.12
N GLY A 580 -9.76 -16.45 -6.91
CA GLY A 580 -9.86 -17.69 -6.14
C GLY A 580 -9.01 -18.83 -6.72
N LYS A 581 -8.92 -18.92 -8.05
CA LYS A 581 -8.09 -19.91 -8.76
C LYS A 581 -6.60 -19.59 -8.63
N LEU A 582 -6.21 -18.33 -8.84
CA LEU A 582 -4.82 -17.90 -8.92
C LEU A 582 -4.14 -17.72 -7.55
N LYS A 583 -4.86 -17.43 -6.47
CA LYS A 583 -4.25 -17.31 -5.14
C LYS A 583 -3.48 -18.58 -4.77
N GLY A 584 -2.23 -18.41 -4.32
CA GLY A 584 -1.33 -19.49 -3.97
C GLY A 584 0.09 -19.29 -4.49
N ASN A 585 0.88 -20.36 -4.42
CA ASN A 585 2.26 -20.38 -4.87
C ASN A 585 2.38 -21.26 -6.11
N TRP A 586 3.11 -20.79 -7.12
CA TRP A 586 3.18 -21.41 -8.45
C TRP A 586 4.63 -21.51 -8.91
N LYS A 587 5.11 -22.71 -9.23
CA LYS A 587 6.49 -22.97 -9.64
C LYS A 587 6.56 -23.23 -11.15
N TYR A 588 7.50 -22.58 -11.82
CA TYR A 588 7.90 -22.92 -13.19
C TYR A 588 9.39 -23.28 -13.18
N SER A 589 9.71 -24.51 -13.58
CA SER A 589 11.09 -25.00 -13.72
C SER A 589 11.54 -24.89 -15.17
N ARG A 590 12.80 -24.48 -15.38
CA ARG A 590 13.45 -24.45 -16.70
C ARG A 590 14.25 -25.73 -16.92
N GLU A 591 14.64 -25.96 -18.17
CA GLU A 591 15.47 -27.11 -18.57
C GLU A 591 16.86 -27.08 -17.92
N ASP A 592 17.39 -25.89 -17.64
CA ASP A 592 18.70 -25.69 -16.97
C ASP A 592 18.67 -25.94 -15.45
N GLY A 593 17.54 -26.40 -14.90
CA GLY A 593 17.36 -26.66 -13.47
C GLY A 593 17.01 -25.43 -12.64
N SER A 594 17.23 -24.22 -13.16
CA SER A 594 16.77 -22.99 -12.51
C SER A 594 15.25 -22.92 -12.53
N TYR A 595 14.67 -22.17 -11.59
CA TYR A 595 13.21 -22.09 -11.48
C TYR A 595 12.77 -20.74 -10.95
N ARG A 596 11.48 -20.46 -11.07
CA ARG A 596 10.86 -19.30 -10.46
C ARG A 596 9.59 -19.67 -9.74
N ILE A 597 9.27 -18.92 -8.69
CA ILE A 597 8.06 -19.06 -7.91
C ILE A 597 7.27 -17.76 -7.99
N LYS A 598 5.99 -17.85 -8.36
CA LYS A 598 5.02 -16.78 -8.23
C LYS A 598 4.17 -17.01 -6.99
N ARG A 599 4.18 -16.05 -6.06
CA ARG A 599 3.30 -16.02 -4.89
C ARG A 599 2.23 -14.96 -5.14
N ILE A 600 1.01 -15.43 -5.34
CA ILE A 600 -0.14 -14.59 -5.69
C ILE A 600 -1.02 -14.40 -4.47
N SER A 601 -1.21 -13.14 -4.10
CA SER A 601 -2.20 -12.69 -3.12
C SER A 601 -3.12 -11.65 -3.75
N GLN A 602 -4.18 -11.23 -3.04
CA GLN A 602 -5.15 -10.29 -3.62
C GLN A 602 -4.46 -8.99 -4.04
N GLY A 603 -4.44 -8.73 -5.34
CA GLY A 603 -3.87 -7.50 -5.91
C GLY A 603 -2.34 -7.40 -5.86
N THR A 604 -1.60 -8.48 -5.59
CA THR A 604 -0.13 -8.47 -5.52
C THR A 604 0.46 -9.76 -6.07
N GLU A 605 1.51 -9.61 -6.89
CA GLU A 605 2.40 -10.68 -7.32
C GLU A 605 3.76 -10.51 -6.66
N GLN A 606 4.27 -11.58 -6.07
CA GLN A 606 5.67 -11.71 -5.69
C GLN A 606 6.31 -12.78 -6.56
N LEU A 607 7.32 -12.38 -7.34
CA LEU A 607 8.05 -13.23 -8.27
C LEU A 607 9.47 -13.45 -7.77
N GLU A 608 9.82 -14.69 -7.52
CA GLU A 608 11.12 -15.13 -7.00
C GLU A 608 11.84 -15.95 -8.06
N PHE A 609 13.14 -15.71 -8.24
CA PHE A 609 14.00 -16.43 -9.17
C PHE A 609 15.06 -17.19 -8.41
N TYR A 610 15.22 -18.46 -8.73
CA TYR A 610 16.17 -19.37 -8.10
C TYR A 610 17.10 -19.95 -9.15
N ASP A 611 18.39 -20.06 -8.81
CA ASP A 611 19.35 -20.83 -9.60
C ASP A 611 19.09 -22.35 -9.50
N ALA A 612 19.92 -23.15 -10.17
CA ALA A 612 19.78 -24.60 -10.19
C ALA A 612 20.08 -25.23 -8.81
N GLU A 613 20.88 -24.55 -7.99
CA GLU A 613 21.25 -24.93 -6.63
C GLU A 613 20.16 -24.56 -5.60
N GLY A 614 19.18 -23.76 -6.00
CA GLY A 614 18.06 -23.34 -5.16
C GLY A 614 18.32 -22.06 -4.36
N ASN A 615 19.35 -21.29 -4.68
CA ASN A 615 19.60 -19.98 -4.09
C ASN A 615 18.72 -18.92 -4.76
N LEU A 616 18.13 -18.04 -3.93
CA LEU A 616 17.35 -16.92 -4.42
C LEU A 616 18.27 -15.88 -5.08
N SER A 617 18.13 -15.69 -6.38
CA SER A 617 18.92 -14.72 -7.16
C SER A 617 18.24 -13.35 -7.27
N ASN A 618 16.90 -13.33 -7.28
CA ASN A 618 16.13 -12.09 -7.37
C ASN A 618 14.70 -12.26 -6.83
N GLN A 619 14.14 -11.17 -6.32
CA GLN A 619 12.75 -11.10 -5.83
C GLN A 619 12.12 -9.77 -6.25
N ILE A 620 10.92 -9.85 -6.81
CA ILE A 620 10.14 -8.69 -7.27
C ILE A 620 8.76 -8.74 -6.62
N ILE A 621 8.30 -7.64 -6.03
CA ILE A 621 6.95 -7.49 -5.47
C ILE A 621 6.24 -6.34 -6.16
N VAL A 622 5.12 -6.62 -6.84
CA VAL A 622 4.41 -5.63 -7.66
C VAL A 622 2.89 -5.72 -7.47
N PRO A 623 2.17 -4.60 -7.60
CA PRO A 623 0.73 -4.63 -7.73
C PRO A 623 0.30 -5.46 -8.95
N MET A 624 -0.81 -6.18 -8.80
CA MET A 624 -1.34 -7.08 -9.83
C MET A 624 -2.84 -6.82 -10.03
N LYS A 625 -3.31 -6.95 -11.28
CA LYS A 625 -4.73 -6.89 -11.66
C LYS A 625 -5.13 -8.14 -12.42
N ILE A 626 -6.38 -8.56 -12.26
CA ILE A 626 -7.05 -9.54 -13.12
C ILE A 626 -8.21 -8.85 -13.83
N GLU A 627 -8.41 -9.16 -15.11
CA GLU A 627 -9.60 -8.81 -15.87
C GLU A 627 -10.15 -10.05 -16.57
N VAL A 628 -11.48 -10.10 -16.72
CA VAL A 628 -12.15 -11.08 -17.58
C VAL A 628 -12.88 -10.29 -18.66
N LYS A 629 -12.45 -10.44 -19.91
CA LYS A 629 -12.93 -9.66 -21.06
C LYS A 629 -12.97 -10.55 -22.30
N GLY A 630 -14.05 -10.50 -23.07
CA GLY A 630 -14.18 -11.32 -24.29
C GLY A 630 -14.12 -12.83 -24.01
N GLY A 631 -14.51 -13.27 -22.81
CA GLY A 631 -14.37 -14.67 -22.36
C GLY A 631 -12.93 -15.13 -22.09
N LEU A 632 -11.95 -14.22 -22.13
CA LEU A 632 -10.55 -14.48 -21.82
C LEU A 632 -10.17 -13.91 -20.45
N ASN A 633 -9.25 -14.60 -19.78
CA ASN A 633 -8.68 -14.15 -18.52
C ASN A 633 -7.36 -13.44 -18.78
N HIS A 634 -7.25 -12.21 -18.29
CA HIS A 634 -6.06 -11.39 -18.39
C HIS A 634 -5.50 -11.13 -17.01
N PHE A 635 -4.18 -11.06 -16.91
CA PHE A 635 -3.54 -10.47 -15.75
C PHE A 635 -2.53 -9.41 -16.15
N TYR A 636 -2.29 -8.50 -15.22
CA TYR A 636 -1.35 -7.40 -15.36
C TYR A 636 -0.48 -7.32 -14.12
N SER A 637 0.81 -7.11 -14.33
CA SER A 637 1.79 -6.85 -13.27
C SER A 637 2.40 -5.47 -13.49
N PHE A 638 2.27 -4.59 -12.50
CA PHE A 638 2.64 -3.18 -12.65
C PHE A 638 4.05 -2.96 -12.09
N HIS A 639 5.06 -2.98 -12.96
CA HIS A 639 6.45 -2.67 -12.64
C HIS A 639 6.70 -1.16 -12.68
N THR A 640 7.82 -0.75 -12.10
CA THR A 640 8.25 0.66 -12.02
C THR A 640 8.47 1.28 -13.39
N ASP A 641 8.96 0.49 -14.35
CA ASP A 641 9.33 0.86 -15.73
C ASP A 641 8.28 0.46 -16.79
N GLY A 642 7.24 -0.28 -16.40
CA GLY A 642 6.21 -0.70 -17.35
C GLY A 642 5.19 -1.66 -16.77
N THR A 643 4.15 -1.95 -17.54
CA THR A 643 3.14 -2.94 -17.16
C THR A 643 3.31 -4.19 -18.01
N TYR A 644 3.50 -5.32 -17.35
CA TYR A 644 3.43 -6.62 -17.99
C TYR A 644 1.96 -7.04 -18.09
N HIS A 645 1.59 -7.65 -19.22
CA HIS A 645 0.24 -8.10 -19.52
C HIS A 645 0.32 -9.46 -20.21
N SER A 646 -0.57 -10.38 -19.82
CA SER A 646 -0.71 -11.67 -20.48
C SER A 646 -2.12 -12.21 -20.35
N ILE A 647 -2.51 -13.04 -21.31
CA ILE A 647 -3.66 -13.95 -21.20
C ILE A 647 -3.20 -15.19 -20.42
N TYR A 648 -4.11 -15.78 -19.65
CA TYR A 648 -3.81 -17.01 -18.94
C TYR A 648 -5.03 -17.93 -18.81
N LYS A 649 -4.77 -19.17 -18.40
CA LYS A 649 -5.80 -20.11 -17.95
C LYS A 649 -5.27 -20.93 -16.78
N VAL A 650 -6.09 -21.11 -15.75
CA VAL A 650 -5.85 -22.11 -14.72
C VAL A 650 -6.69 -23.34 -15.05
N TYR A 651 -6.03 -24.48 -15.20
CA TYR A 651 -6.68 -25.76 -15.47
C TYR A 651 -5.86 -26.88 -14.83
N ASP A 652 -6.52 -27.80 -14.14
CA ASP A 652 -5.89 -28.95 -13.49
C ASP A 652 -4.68 -28.57 -12.60
N ASN A 653 -4.87 -27.59 -11.72
CA ASN A 653 -3.83 -27.02 -10.84
C ASN A 653 -2.56 -26.54 -11.57
N LYS A 654 -2.68 -26.24 -12.88
CA LYS A 654 -1.63 -25.62 -13.68
C LYS A 654 -2.07 -24.25 -14.14
N TRP A 655 -1.16 -23.29 -14.05
CA TRP A 655 -1.33 -21.96 -14.60
C TRP A 655 -0.58 -21.86 -15.93
N TYR A 656 -1.35 -21.81 -17.01
CA TYR A 656 -0.85 -21.59 -18.36
C TYR A 656 -0.81 -20.08 -18.61
N GLU A 657 0.37 -19.49 -18.57
CA GLU A 657 0.63 -18.08 -18.88
C GLU A 657 1.21 -17.99 -20.28
N GLN A 658 0.56 -17.21 -21.15
CA GLN A 658 1.04 -17.01 -22.51
C GLN A 658 2.27 -16.10 -22.55
N MET A 659 3.25 -16.43 -23.38
CA MET A 659 4.41 -15.57 -23.58
C MET A 659 4.08 -14.34 -24.43
N ARG A 660 4.90 -13.28 -24.33
CA ARG A 660 4.72 -12.04 -25.09
C ARG A 660 4.65 -12.31 -26.60
N GLY A 661 3.85 -11.54 -27.35
CA GLY A 661 3.87 -11.53 -28.81
C GLY A 661 2.54 -11.42 -29.55
N ILE A 662 1.38 -11.52 -28.88
CA ILE A 662 0.08 -11.41 -29.57
C ILE A 662 -0.33 -9.95 -29.83
N TRP A 663 -0.08 -9.04 -28.89
CA TRP A 663 -0.66 -7.70 -28.90
C TRP A 663 0.35 -6.56 -29.11
N ARG A 664 1.62 -6.86 -29.36
CA ARG A 664 2.67 -5.88 -29.68
C ARG A 664 3.49 -6.40 -30.86
N GLU A 665 3.75 -5.54 -31.83
CA GLU A 665 4.75 -5.81 -32.87
C GLU A 665 6.11 -6.01 -32.19
N GLY A 666 6.62 -7.24 -32.22
CA GLY A 666 7.88 -7.61 -31.61
C GLY A 666 8.21 -9.08 -31.85
N ASN A 667 9.45 -9.48 -31.57
CA ASN A 667 9.96 -10.85 -31.70
C ASN A 667 9.43 -11.79 -30.59
N GLY A 668 8.11 -11.77 -30.33
CA GLY A 668 7.46 -12.61 -29.33
C GLY A 668 7.27 -14.06 -29.79
N LYS A 669 6.92 -14.94 -28.84
CA LYS A 669 6.54 -16.35 -29.08
C LYS A 669 5.09 -16.55 -28.64
N PRO A 670 4.09 -16.09 -29.42
CA PRO A 670 2.68 -16.09 -29.01
C PRO A 670 2.09 -17.49 -28.79
N ASP A 671 2.75 -18.52 -29.33
CA ASP A 671 2.46 -19.94 -29.21
C ASP A 671 3.13 -20.61 -27.98
N ALA A 672 4.07 -19.92 -27.32
CA ALA A 672 4.76 -20.45 -26.15
C ALA A 672 4.01 -20.13 -24.85
N PHE A 673 4.03 -21.09 -23.93
CA PHE A 673 3.42 -20.96 -22.60
C PHE A 673 4.43 -21.24 -21.50
N LEU A 674 4.31 -20.46 -20.44
CA LEU A 674 4.89 -20.75 -19.14
C LEU A 674 3.85 -21.55 -18.37
N VAL A 675 4.16 -22.79 -18.05
CA VAL A 675 3.25 -23.68 -17.32
C VAL A 675 3.74 -23.79 -15.89
N TYR A 676 3.07 -23.10 -14.98
CA TYR A 676 3.38 -23.20 -13.56
C TYR A 676 2.55 -24.29 -12.90
N GLU A 677 3.16 -25.01 -11.99
CA GLU A 677 2.52 -26.00 -11.14
C GLU A 677 2.26 -25.40 -9.76
N LYS A 678 1.08 -25.68 -9.18
CA LYS A 678 0.75 -25.22 -7.85
C LYS A 678 1.58 -25.96 -6.79
N LEU A 679 2.20 -25.22 -5.88
CA LEU A 679 2.99 -25.76 -4.76
C LEU A 679 2.13 -26.12 -3.55
#